data_AF-M5V160-F1
#
_entry.id   AF-M5V160-F1
#
_cell.length_a   1.000
_cell.length_b   1.000
_cell.length_c   1.000
_cell.angle_alpha   90.00
_cell.angle_beta   90.00
_cell.angle_gamma   90.00
#
_symmetry.space_group_name_H-M   'P 1'
#
loop_
_entity.id
_entity.type
_entity.pdbx_description
1 polymer ?
#
loop_
_entity_poly.entity_id
_entity_poly.type
_entity_poly.pdbx_seq_one_letter_code
_entity_poly.pdbx_strand_id
1 'polypeptide(L)'
;MGETEFVLNNVLLNYYSFGSLLLFLTSMLVSGVFLFINQKISSTKHLAIGAFFLGIFQFGYAIATFFYHPFAAYHRWITVAFILPAILHIGQFIARYPENDFPKFNQTTTIALWIIALFSIGCFWFSTWNASLKYYFTTHRWDFNTENANEKIATVVFVYMFISFLAIPIWRMIRIRGKTRWIVFTFMTSFLIGGTAPIIVNFLGNDGYIERSIYFTSIVLLFIIAFFIILILYLNFSVERTSFILKIVGITFVTVLIIMQVLVYISNQDKEFEYDTLSRIRVEKALEGERVKGGISYIFKWNIAENSFDKKKYDLEVHPDQKRIEVDFRNTLLYEEVFHLSEKGFRESLLELMDRSHENFGGYKYSIINFLDEHPNLKDGDLKFELGRELSRLNLRVTTASNKLDNIFAENFCTKGKNFLENSKELKMFQVFLEYRWDFCKWDGKDISPIRLKENVLNYFRPFVPSFTRFYRKKNVGDRDFHYIGFVKYDREKNDISEVGFSYRAYREFIHPTALKQIVVLGVVVVAIVFLFPFFFRESLLSPLKDLLDGVERVNGGNLEVKVPIRIQDEIGFLANSFNNMVSSIRDARRELQDYSSYLTAKVRLRTEELSEKIEELQNLKIQQDGDYFLTSLLAKPLNYNANKSTRISTQFLLRQKKQFEFRGKRADLGGDICITGNLRLGTSSDYKRYVFAMNGDAMGKSMQGAGGALVMGVVVNSILARSAADDRILDISPEQWLTEVYEELNAVFKSFDGSMAVSASCFLIEEASGRTYYFNAEHPFTVLYRGGRAVFLESSLTLRKIGWESEYPFQVFTTTLREGDVLIVGSDGKDDLNLAPGKDTRLINEDETLFLKIVETGKGNIEQIEQLICKKGEIIDDLSLLRIEYTIPKLNSEKGCLKTESKEISDWNVSYSHACQLYRNGNLKEAIDELTDLYSKTPENSKVIRLLGLLSFKDKDYVTAVEILGKYLKLNSELSEYWYYFSIANKRLGRFSEAISASEKVAAEQPDNTNNLVNLSDLYRLQCEYVRAKEIANKILDVDPQNKNAKKILKEIENKIRVKNSPLV
;
A
#
# COMPACT_ATOMS: atom_id res chain seq x y z
N MET A 1 -33.77 20.12 36.82
CA MET A 1 -33.35 19.57 35.51
C MET A 1 -34.41 18.61 35.05
N GLY A 2 -34.91 18.77 33.82
CA GLY A 2 -35.71 17.72 33.19
C GLY A 2 -34.86 16.45 32.99
N GLU A 3 -35.48 15.27 32.86
CA GLU A 3 -34.76 14.00 32.66
C GLU A 3 -33.80 14.05 31.45
N THR A 4 -34.17 14.76 30.39
CA THR A 4 -33.33 14.99 29.20
C THR A 4 -32.11 15.87 29.49
N GLU A 5 -32.27 16.92 30.28
CA GLU A 5 -31.20 17.84 30.69
C GLU A 5 -30.21 17.15 31.66
N PHE A 6 -30.72 16.23 32.48
CA PHE A 6 -29.93 15.38 33.36
C PHE A 6 -29.06 14.37 32.57
N VAL A 7 -29.61 13.75 31.53
CA VAL A 7 -28.86 12.80 30.69
C VAL A 7 -27.77 13.52 29.91
N LEU A 8 -28.09 14.62 29.22
CA LEU A 8 -27.10 15.36 28.41
C LEU A 8 -25.93 15.86 29.26
N ASN A 9 -26.17 16.35 30.47
CA ASN A 9 -25.11 16.89 31.33
C ASN A 9 -24.16 15.83 31.90
N ASN A 10 -24.45 14.54 31.74
CA ASN A 10 -23.56 13.46 32.17
C ASN A 10 -22.88 12.73 30.99
N VAL A 11 -23.13 13.16 29.75
CA VAL A 11 -22.41 12.67 28.56
C VAL A 11 -21.09 13.43 28.45
N LEU A 12 -20.00 12.78 28.83
CA LEU A 12 -18.64 13.31 28.80
C LEU A 12 -17.72 12.35 28.06
N LEU A 13 -17.61 12.52 26.75
CA LEU A 13 -16.73 11.72 25.88
C LEU A 13 -15.26 11.81 26.33
N ASN A 14 -14.55 10.71 26.18
CA ASN A 14 -13.11 10.63 26.42
C ASN A 14 -12.43 9.77 25.34
N TYR A 15 -11.11 9.60 25.48
CA TYR A 15 -10.31 8.74 24.61
C TYR A 15 -10.91 7.33 24.42
N TYR A 16 -11.35 6.70 25.51
CA TYR A 16 -11.90 5.35 25.51
C TYR A 16 -13.24 5.25 24.76
N SER A 17 -14.05 6.32 24.80
CA SER A 17 -15.31 6.40 24.05
C SER A 17 -15.09 6.25 22.56
N PHE A 18 -14.06 6.89 22.02
CA PHE A 18 -13.73 6.80 20.60
C PHE A 18 -13.36 5.36 20.21
N GLY A 19 -12.43 4.72 20.91
CA GLY A 19 -11.98 3.38 20.54
C GLY A 19 -13.08 2.32 20.69
N SER A 20 -13.95 2.42 21.70
CA SER A 20 -15.12 1.53 21.82
C SER A 20 -16.12 1.74 20.68
N LEU A 21 -16.39 2.99 20.28
CA LEU A 21 -17.25 3.30 19.14
C LEU A 21 -16.64 2.83 17.82
N LEU A 22 -15.33 2.97 17.64
CA LEU A 22 -14.61 2.49 16.46
C LEU A 22 -14.73 0.97 16.33
N LEU A 23 -14.57 0.23 17.42
CA LEU A 23 -14.75 -1.22 17.44
C LEU A 23 -16.20 -1.63 17.17
N PHE A 24 -17.17 -0.91 17.76
CA PHE A 24 -18.59 -1.12 17.47
C PHE A 24 -18.89 -0.95 15.97
N LEU A 25 -18.44 0.15 15.36
CA LEU A 25 -18.65 0.45 13.94
C LEU A 25 -17.97 -0.59 13.05
N THR A 26 -16.74 -0.99 13.39
CA THR A 26 -16.01 -2.04 12.67
C THR A 26 -16.78 -3.36 12.69
N SER A 27 -17.21 -3.82 13.86
CA SER A 27 -17.95 -5.08 14.00
C SER A 27 -19.32 -5.03 13.31
N MET A 28 -20.04 -3.90 13.41
CA MET A 28 -21.32 -3.72 12.74
C MET A 28 -21.18 -3.70 11.22
N LEU A 29 -20.15 -3.06 10.69
CA LEU A 29 -19.90 -3.05 9.25
C LEU A 29 -19.49 -4.43 8.75
N VAL A 30 -18.58 -5.12 9.45
CA VAL A 30 -18.21 -6.51 9.11
C VAL A 30 -19.44 -7.42 9.13
N SER A 31 -20.31 -7.27 10.13
CA SER A 31 -21.59 -7.97 10.17
C SER A 31 -22.46 -7.65 8.96
N GLY A 32 -22.64 -6.36 8.64
CA GLY A 32 -23.36 -5.90 7.46
C GLY A 32 -22.84 -6.52 6.17
N VAL A 33 -21.51 -6.45 5.95
CA VAL A 33 -20.83 -7.03 4.78
C VAL A 33 -21.21 -8.50 4.60
N PHE A 34 -21.15 -9.32 5.65
CA PHE A 34 -21.52 -10.73 5.56
C PHE A 34 -23.04 -10.97 5.51
N LEU A 35 -23.86 -10.09 6.08
CA LEU A 35 -25.32 -10.18 6.01
C LEU A 35 -25.85 -9.90 4.60
N PHE A 36 -25.22 -8.99 3.87
CA PHE A 36 -25.63 -8.58 2.51
C PHE A 36 -25.14 -9.51 1.39
N ILE A 37 -24.41 -10.60 1.70
CA ILE A 37 -24.05 -11.61 0.70
C ILE A 37 -25.30 -12.41 0.29
N ASN A 38 -25.56 -12.46 -1.03
CA ASN A 38 -26.66 -13.23 -1.62
C ASN A 38 -26.35 -14.74 -1.57
N GLN A 39 -27.35 -15.56 -1.25
CA GLN A 39 -27.23 -17.04 -1.15
C GLN A 39 -26.14 -17.54 -0.15
N LYS A 40 -26.00 -16.86 1.00
CA LYS A 40 -25.03 -17.22 2.04
C LYS A 40 -25.24 -18.62 2.67
N ILE A 41 -24.13 -19.36 2.79
CA ILE A 41 -24.00 -20.66 3.45
C ILE A 41 -24.17 -20.48 4.97
N SER A 42 -24.53 -21.56 5.66
CA SER A 42 -24.75 -21.56 7.11
C SER A 42 -23.57 -20.99 7.90
N SER A 43 -22.33 -21.30 7.51
CA SER A 43 -21.10 -20.78 8.14
C SER A 43 -21.05 -19.25 8.12
N THR A 44 -21.26 -18.62 6.96
CA THR A 44 -21.26 -17.16 6.77
C THR A 44 -22.31 -16.46 7.65
N LYS A 45 -23.51 -17.06 7.80
CA LYS A 45 -24.55 -16.54 8.71
C LYS A 45 -24.06 -16.46 10.16
N HIS A 46 -23.35 -17.49 10.61
CA HIS A 46 -22.80 -17.52 11.96
C HIS A 46 -21.70 -16.48 12.17
N LEU A 47 -20.83 -16.24 11.17
CA LEU A 47 -19.83 -15.17 11.25
C LEU A 47 -20.50 -13.78 11.33
N ALA A 48 -21.54 -13.56 10.53
CA ALA A 48 -22.28 -12.30 10.50
C ALA A 48 -22.99 -12.00 11.83
N ILE A 49 -23.67 -13.01 12.40
CA ILE A 49 -24.35 -12.91 13.70
C ILE A 49 -23.32 -12.74 14.83
N GLY A 50 -22.20 -13.47 14.77
CA GLY A 50 -21.10 -13.34 15.71
C GLY A 50 -20.53 -11.92 15.74
N ALA A 51 -20.25 -11.33 14.58
CA ALA A 51 -19.81 -9.95 14.44
C ALA A 51 -20.88 -8.94 14.93
N PHE A 52 -22.17 -9.21 14.71
CA PHE A 52 -23.26 -8.36 15.20
C PHE A 52 -23.31 -8.31 16.73
N PHE A 53 -23.32 -9.47 17.40
CA PHE A 53 -23.30 -9.54 18.86
C PHE A 53 -22.03 -8.93 19.44
N LEU A 54 -20.90 -9.13 18.76
CA LEU A 54 -19.66 -8.50 19.14
C LEU A 54 -19.73 -6.97 19.03
N GLY A 55 -20.42 -6.44 18.02
CA GLY A 55 -20.75 -5.01 17.95
C GLY A 55 -21.53 -4.54 19.18
N ILE A 56 -22.64 -5.20 19.52
CA ILE A 56 -23.46 -4.82 20.71
C ILE A 56 -22.62 -4.87 22.00
N PHE A 57 -21.76 -5.89 22.13
CA PHE A 57 -20.81 -5.99 23.22
C PHE A 57 -19.90 -4.76 23.32
N GLN A 58 -19.32 -4.30 22.20
CA GLN A 58 -18.47 -3.10 22.18
C GLN A 58 -19.26 -1.82 22.46
N PHE A 59 -20.51 -1.75 22.03
CA PHE A 59 -21.40 -0.62 22.35
C PHE A 59 -21.67 -0.51 23.85
N GLY A 60 -21.75 -1.64 24.58
CA GLY A 60 -21.78 -1.64 26.03
C GLY A 60 -20.59 -0.88 26.64
N TYR A 61 -19.37 -1.13 26.18
CA TYR A 61 -18.20 -0.37 26.65
C TYR A 61 -18.21 1.10 26.22
N ALA A 62 -18.80 1.44 25.06
CA ALA A 62 -19.00 2.83 24.67
C ALA A 62 -19.85 3.56 25.73
N ILE A 63 -21.00 2.99 26.12
CA ILE A 63 -21.88 3.56 27.17
C ILE A 63 -21.10 3.79 28.47
N ALA A 64 -20.31 2.80 28.89
CA ALA A 64 -19.53 2.86 30.13
C ALA A 64 -18.53 4.02 30.15
N THR A 65 -17.96 4.34 29.00
CA THR A 65 -16.86 5.30 28.88
C THR A 65 -17.34 6.71 28.65
N PHE A 66 -18.45 6.94 27.92
CA PHE A 66 -18.96 8.30 27.69
C PHE A 66 -19.93 8.77 28.77
N PHE A 67 -20.62 7.87 29.49
CA PHE A 67 -21.63 8.27 30.47
C PHE A 67 -21.01 8.34 31.88
N TYR A 68 -20.78 9.56 32.38
CA TYR A 68 -20.18 9.77 33.69
C TYR A 68 -21.25 9.82 34.79
N HIS A 69 -21.85 8.67 35.08
CA HIS A 69 -22.88 8.49 36.11
C HIS A 69 -22.89 7.03 36.62
N PRO A 70 -23.23 6.75 37.89
CA PRO A 70 -23.30 5.38 38.43
C PRO A 70 -24.12 4.39 37.58
N PHE A 71 -25.20 4.84 36.94
CA PHE A 71 -25.99 4.04 35.99
C PHE A 71 -25.18 3.45 34.83
N ALA A 72 -24.03 4.03 34.48
CA ALA A 72 -23.15 3.47 33.47
C ALA A 72 -22.62 2.07 33.85
N ALA A 73 -22.61 1.68 35.13
CA ALA A 73 -22.22 0.34 35.56
C ALA A 73 -23.06 -0.79 34.93
N TYR A 74 -24.33 -0.51 34.61
CA TYR A 74 -25.24 -1.47 33.97
C TYR A 74 -24.84 -1.83 32.53
N HIS A 75 -23.85 -1.15 31.94
CA HIS A 75 -23.21 -1.61 30.71
C HIS A 75 -22.73 -3.07 30.82
N ARG A 76 -22.36 -3.54 32.02
CA ARG A 76 -21.92 -4.92 32.25
C ARG A 76 -23.00 -5.92 31.89
N TRP A 77 -24.28 -5.60 32.08
CA TRP A 77 -25.39 -6.47 31.67
C TRP A 77 -25.40 -6.66 30.16
N ILE A 78 -25.13 -5.62 29.39
CA ILE A 78 -24.98 -5.69 27.93
C ILE A 78 -23.72 -6.48 27.57
N THR A 79 -22.55 -6.14 28.15
CA THR A 79 -21.30 -6.80 27.79
C THR A 79 -21.31 -8.30 28.09
N VAL A 80 -21.86 -8.73 29.23
CA VAL A 80 -21.95 -10.14 29.61
C VAL A 80 -23.01 -10.87 28.77
N ALA A 81 -24.13 -10.22 28.45
CA ALA A 81 -25.18 -10.82 27.64
C ALA A 81 -24.72 -11.18 26.21
N PHE A 82 -23.83 -10.37 25.62
CA PHE A 82 -23.48 -10.51 24.20
C PHE A 82 -22.10 -11.10 23.92
N ILE A 83 -21.17 -11.15 24.89
CA ILE A 83 -19.85 -11.74 24.67
C ILE A 83 -19.89 -13.25 24.42
N LEU A 84 -20.66 -14.00 25.21
CA LEU A 84 -20.76 -15.46 25.05
C LEU A 84 -21.45 -15.84 23.73
N PRO A 85 -22.59 -15.23 23.34
CA PRO A 85 -23.16 -15.43 22.01
C PRO A 85 -22.22 -15.06 20.87
N ALA A 86 -21.46 -13.96 20.99
CA ALA A 86 -20.49 -13.55 19.97
C ALA A 86 -19.42 -14.64 19.74
N ILE A 87 -18.75 -15.08 20.81
CA ILE A 87 -17.71 -16.13 20.75
C ILE A 87 -18.29 -17.44 20.21
N LEU A 88 -19.48 -17.84 20.68
CA LEU A 88 -20.19 -19.03 20.22
C LEU A 88 -20.41 -19.00 18.70
N HIS A 89 -20.99 -17.92 18.18
CA HIS A 89 -21.32 -17.82 16.77
C HIS A 89 -20.07 -17.74 15.89
N ILE A 90 -19.01 -17.07 16.34
CA ILE A 90 -17.71 -17.05 15.65
C ILE A 90 -17.07 -18.46 15.65
N GLY A 91 -17.11 -19.19 16.77
CA GLY A 91 -16.65 -20.58 16.84
C GLY A 91 -17.42 -21.50 15.89
N GLN A 92 -18.73 -21.32 15.80
CA GLN A 92 -19.60 -22.07 14.89
C GLN A 92 -19.38 -21.73 13.41
N PHE A 93 -18.85 -20.55 13.08
CA PHE A 93 -18.37 -20.27 11.73
C PHE A 93 -17.22 -21.22 11.37
N ILE A 94 -16.19 -21.32 12.21
CA ILE A 94 -15.04 -22.20 11.94
C ILE A 94 -15.49 -23.66 11.91
N ALA A 95 -16.37 -24.07 12.83
CA ALA A 95 -16.91 -25.43 12.91
C ALA A 95 -17.66 -25.88 11.65
N ARG A 96 -18.15 -24.94 10.83
CA ARG A 96 -18.97 -25.19 9.62
C ARG A 96 -18.32 -24.71 8.33
N TYR A 97 -17.16 -24.06 8.39
CA TYR A 97 -16.49 -23.55 7.20
C TYR A 97 -15.62 -24.63 6.54
N PRO A 98 -15.67 -24.82 5.21
CA PRO A 98 -16.49 -24.10 4.21
C PRO A 98 -17.93 -24.64 4.14
N GLU A 99 -18.11 -25.96 4.26
CA GLU A 99 -19.40 -26.64 4.32
C GLU A 99 -19.60 -27.36 5.66
N ASN A 100 -20.88 -27.58 6.02
CA ASN A 100 -21.25 -28.16 7.29
C ASN A 100 -21.18 -29.70 7.28
N ASP A 101 -19.97 -30.24 7.27
CA ASP A 101 -19.70 -31.69 7.17
C ASP A 101 -20.26 -32.52 8.35
N PHE A 102 -20.44 -31.88 9.51
CA PHE A 102 -20.86 -32.54 10.76
C PHE A 102 -22.10 -31.86 11.37
N PRO A 103 -23.27 -31.92 10.72
CA PRO A 103 -24.43 -31.11 11.09
C PRO A 103 -24.96 -31.43 12.49
N LYS A 104 -25.04 -32.72 12.86
CA LYS A 104 -25.52 -33.16 14.19
C LYS A 104 -24.61 -32.63 15.31
N PHE A 105 -23.30 -32.80 15.16
CA PHE A 105 -22.31 -32.31 16.15
C PHE A 105 -22.33 -30.79 16.28
N ASN A 106 -22.39 -30.06 15.16
CA ASN A 106 -22.42 -28.61 15.18
C ASN A 106 -23.74 -28.07 15.78
N GLN A 107 -24.86 -28.74 15.58
CA GLN A 107 -26.14 -28.35 16.19
C GLN A 107 -26.18 -28.65 17.69
N THR A 108 -25.72 -29.82 18.13
CA THR A 108 -25.68 -30.16 19.57
C THR A 108 -24.73 -29.25 20.34
N THR A 109 -23.54 -28.97 19.81
CA THR A 109 -22.59 -28.02 20.41
C THR A 109 -23.15 -26.60 20.46
N THR A 110 -23.85 -26.14 19.43
CA THR A 110 -24.53 -24.83 19.43
C THR A 110 -25.56 -24.75 20.56
N ILE A 111 -26.42 -25.77 20.71
CA ILE A 111 -27.48 -25.78 21.74
C ILE A 111 -26.85 -25.82 23.14
N ALA A 112 -25.86 -26.68 23.37
CA ALA A 112 -25.17 -26.78 24.65
C ALA A 112 -24.50 -25.45 25.06
N LEU A 113 -23.80 -24.80 24.13
CA LEU A 113 -23.17 -23.49 24.38
C LEU A 113 -24.21 -22.38 24.59
N TRP A 114 -25.40 -22.44 24.00
CA TRP A 114 -26.46 -21.48 24.31
C TRP A 114 -27.05 -21.67 25.71
N ILE A 115 -27.27 -22.93 26.14
CA ILE A 115 -27.76 -23.23 27.49
C ILE A 115 -26.79 -22.72 28.55
N ILE A 116 -25.48 -23.00 28.39
CA ILE A 116 -24.45 -22.52 29.31
C ILE A 116 -24.38 -20.99 29.30
N ALA A 117 -24.54 -20.35 28.13
CA ALA A 117 -24.50 -18.90 28.01
C ALA A 117 -25.68 -18.25 28.76
N LEU A 118 -26.91 -18.70 28.51
CA LEU A 118 -28.12 -18.18 29.16
C LEU A 118 -28.06 -18.39 30.68
N PHE A 119 -27.61 -19.57 31.13
CA PHE A 119 -27.43 -19.83 32.56
C PHE A 119 -26.40 -18.88 33.19
N SER A 120 -25.23 -18.72 32.56
CA SER A 120 -24.15 -17.84 33.06
C SER A 120 -24.58 -16.37 33.10
N ILE A 121 -25.32 -15.90 32.09
CA ILE A 121 -25.88 -14.55 32.02
C ILE A 121 -26.88 -14.35 33.17
N GLY A 122 -27.80 -15.30 33.37
CA GLY A 122 -28.78 -15.26 34.46
C GLY A 122 -28.12 -15.22 35.85
N CYS A 123 -27.11 -16.06 36.08
CA CYS A 123 -26.33 -16.04 37.33
C CYS A 123 -25.61 -14.71 37.54
N PHE A 124 -25.04 -14.12 36.49
CA PHE A 124 -24.36 -12.82 36.60
C PHE A 124 -25.34 -11.69 36.92
N TRP A 125 -26.48 -11.62 36.24
CA TRP A 125 -27.51 -10.62 36.54
C TRP A 125 -28.05 -10.75 37.96
N PHE A 126 -28.34 -11.98 38.40
CA PHE A 126 -28.77 -12.24 39.78
C PHE A 126 -27.72 -11.79 40.80
N SER A 127 -26.44 -12.09 40.57
CA SER A 127 -25.36 -11.70 41.47
C SER A 127 -25.06 -10.19 41.48
N THR A 128 -25.46 -9.45 40.44
CA THR A 128 -25.15 -8.01 40.30
C THR A 128 -26.33 -7.08 40.54
N TRP A 129 -27.55 -7.62 40.70
CA TRP A 129 -28.78 -6.84 40.85
C TRP A 129 -28.73 -5.79 41.98
N ASN A 130 -28.16 -6.14 43.14
CA ASN A 130 -27.98 -5.25 44.29
C ASN A 130 -26.51 -4.99 44.63
N ALA A 131 -25.61 -5.10 43.64
CA ALA A 131 -24.19 -4.86 43.85
C ALA A 131 -23.90 -3.38 44.12
N SER A 132 -22.94 -3.10 45.02
CA SER A 132 -22.41 -1.74 45.16
C SER A 132 -21.68 -1.32 43.89
N LEU A 133 -21.64 -0.01 43.62
CA LEU A 133 -21.03 0.55 42.43
C LEU A 133 -19.66 1.14 42.78
N LYS A 134 -18.67 0.96 41.91
CA LYS A 134 -17.32 1.52 42.09
C LYS A 134 -16.89 2.23 40.81
N TYR A 135 -16.36 3.45 40.96
CA TYR A 135 -15.68 4.14 39.88
C TYR A 135 -14.22 3.72 39.78
N TYR A 136 -13.79 3.35 38.58
CA TYR A 136 -12.41 2.99 38.28
C TYR A 136 -11.74 4.11 37.50
N PHE A 137 -10.82 4.83 38.14
CA PHE A 137 -10.06 5.91 37.50
C PHE A 137 -9.16 5.42 36.37
N THR A 138 -8.62 4.21 36.47
CA THR A 138 -7.75 3.63 35.44
C THR A 138 -8.49 3.44 34.11
N THR A 139 -9.77 3.04 34.16
CA THR A 139 -10.61 2.79 32.97
C THR A 139 -11.65 3.88 32.72
N HIS A 140 -11.65 4.94 33.53
CA HIS A 140 -12.53 6.10 33.40
C HIS A 140 -14.03 5.74 33.36
N ARG A 141 -14.45 4.67 34.07
CA ARG A 141 -15.82 4.11 34.02
C ARG A 141 -16.36 3.65 35.37
N TRP A 142 -17.68 3.55 35.46
CA TRP A 142 -18.38 2.88 36.54
C TRP A 142 -18.51 1.38 36.27
N ASP A 143 -18.37 0.55 37.30
CA ASP A 143 -18.51 -0.91 37.21
C ASP A 143 -19.17 -1.47 38.50
N PHE A 144 -19.66 -2.71 38.43
CA PHE A 144 -20.18 -3.41 39.61
C PHE A 144 -19.02 -3.84 40.52
N ASN A 145 -19.16 -3.57 41.80
CA ASN A 145 -18.19 -3.93 42.82
C ASN A 145 -18.43 -5.38 43.28
N THR A 146 -18.23 -6.36 42.38
CA THR A 146 -18.42 -7.80 42.63
C THR A 146 -17.30 -8.63 41.98
N GLU A 147 -16.16 -8.76 42.67
CA GLU A 147 -14.97 -9.51 42.19
C GLU A 147 -15.31 -10.98 41.89
N ASN A 148 -16.01 -11.66 42.80
CA ASN A 148 -16.34 -13.08 42.63
C ASN A 148 -17.22 -13.36 41.38
N ALA A 149 -18.19 -12.48 41.10
CA ALA A 149 -19.02 -12.59 39.90
C ALA A 149 -18.19 -12.32 38.62
N ASN A 150 -17.29 -11.34 38.68
CA ASN A 150 -16.41 -10.97 37.58
C ASN A 150 -15.35 -12.06 37.27
N GLU A 151 -14.78 -12.70 38.31
CA GLU A 151 -13.84 -13.82 38.17
C GLU A 151 -14.52 -15.06 37.55
N LYS A 152 -15.72 -15.40 38.04
CA LYS A 152 -16.51 -16.52 37.50
C LYS A 152 -16.86 -16.31 36.02
N ILE A 153 -17.38 -15.13 35.65
CA ILE A 153 -17.72 -14.87 34.25
C ILE A 153 -16.47 -14.82 33.36
N ALA A 154 -15.35 -14.27 33.84
CA ALA A 154 -14.09 -14.28 33.10
C ALA A 154 -13.60 -15.71 32.82
N THR A 155 -13.75 -16.61 33.79
CA THR A 155 -13.42 -18.04 33.64
C THR A 155 -14.30 -18.70 32.59
N VAL A 156 -15.62 -18.42 32.60
CA VAL A 156 -16.56 -18.92 31.58
C VAL A 156 -16.19 -18.40 30.19
N VAL A 157 -15.90 -17.11 30.04
CA VAL A 157 -15.45 -16.51 28.77
C VAL A 157 -14.17 -17.18 28.27
N PHE A 158 -13.19 -17.40 29.15
CA PHE A 158 -11.95 -18.09 28.81
C PHE A 158 -12.21 -19.51 28.28
N VAL A 159 -13.08 -20.28 28.95
CA VAL A 159 -13.48 -21.62 28.50
C VAL A 159 -14.17 -21.56 27.13
N TYR A 160 -15.06 -20.59 26.90
CA TYR A 160 -15.72 -20.40 25.59
C TYR A 160 -14.71 -20.12 24.48
N MET A 161 -13.73 -19.28 24.75
CA MET A 161 -12.68 -18.96 23.78
C MET A 161 -11.76 -20.14 23.51
N PHE A 162 -11.37 -20.88 24.55
CA PHE A 162 -10.57 -22.10 24.39
C PHE A 162 -11.31 -23.12 23.52
N ILE A 163 -12.60 -23.34 23.79
CA ILE A 163 -13.42 -24.27 22.98
C ILE A 163 -13.57 -23.75 21.54
N SER A 164 -13.91 -22.48 21.36
CA SER A 164 -14.31 -21.90 20.07
C SER A 164 -13.15 -21.56 19.15
N PHE A 165 -12.02 -21.08 19.70
CA PHE A 165 -10.87 -20.59 18.94
C PHE A 165 -9.66 -21.53 19.00
N LEU A 166 -9.68 -22.59 19.83
CA LEU A 166 -8.59 -23.57 19.89
C LEU A 166 -9.09 -25.00 19.65
N ALA A 167 -9.98 -25.53 20.52
CA ALA A 167 -10.37 -26.93 20.48
C ALA A 167 -11.15 -27.30 19.21
N ILE A 168 -12.19 -26.54 18.85
CA ILE A 168 -12.99 -26.76 17.64
C ILE A 168 -12.13 -26.62 16.37
N PRO A 169 -11.32 -25.55 16.19
CA PRO A 169 -10.44 -25.44 15.03
C PRO A 169 -9.41 -26.57 14.94
N ILE A 170 -8.76 -26.97 16.03
CA ILE A 170 -7.79 -28.08 16.05
C ILE A 170 -8.47 -29.40 15.65
N TRP A 171 -9.62 -29.70 16.26
CA TRP A 171 -10.42 -30.87 15.91
C TRP A 171 -10.78 -30.89 14.42
N ARG A 172 -11.19 -29.74 13.88
CA ARG A 172 -11.56 -29.58 12.48
C ARG A 172 -10.34 -29.75 11.56
N MET A 173 -9.19 -29.19 11.90
CA MET A 173 -7.95 -29.35 11.14
C MET A 173 -7.44 -30.81 11.08
N ILE A 174 -7.71 -31.63 12.11
CA ILE A 174 -7.36 -33.05 12.11
C ILE A 174 -8.24 -33.84 11.13
N ARG A 175 -9.50 -33.42 10.94
CA ARG A 175 -10.49 -34.11 10.11
C ARG A 175 -10.47 -33.71 8.64
N ILE A 176 -10.10 -32.46 8.32
CA ILE A 176 -10.08 -31.95 6.93
C ILE A 176 -8.68 -32.14 6.31
N ARG A 177 -8.62 -32.44 5.01
CA ARG A 177 -7.37 -32.54 4.22
C ARG A 177 -7.32 -31.47 3.11
N GLY A 178 -6.14 -31.22 2.55
CA GLY A 178 -5.94 -30.29 1.43
C GLY A 178 -5.88 -28.81 1.82
N LYS A 179 -6.12 -27.91 0.84
CA LYS A 179 -5.99 -26.44 1.00
C LYS A 179 -6.89 -25.85 2.08
N THR A 180 -8.06 -26.45 2.32
CA THR A 180 -9.03 -26.02 3.35
C THR A 180 -8.46 -26.07 4.77
N ARG A 181 -7.55 -27.00 5.06
CA ARG A 181 -6.88 -27.11 6.37
C ARG A 181 -6.05 -25.86 6.68
N TRP A 182 -5.30 -25.36 5.71
CA TRP A 182 -4.50 -24.14 5.84
C TRP A 182 -5.37 -22.90 6.02
N ILE A 183 -6.53 -22.85 5.37
CA ILE A 183 -7.49 -21.75 5.54
C ILE A 183 -8.06 -21.74 6.96
N VAL A 184 -8.49 -22.90 7.48
CA VAL A 184 -8.98 -23.03 8.86
C VAL A 184 -7.89 -22.67 9.88
N PHE A 185 -6.64 -23.08 9.64
CA PHE A 185 -5.50 -22.68 10.47
C PHE A 185 -5.33 -21.15 10.51
N THR A 186 -5.45 -20.48 9.37
CA THR A 186 -5.25 -19.02 9.30
C THR A 186 -6.42 -18.25 9.93
N PHE A 187 -7.65 -18.77 9.85
CA PHE A 187 -8.76 -18.24 10.64
C PHE A 187 -8.51 -18.42 12.14
N MET A 188 -8.07 -19.59 12.57
CA MET A 188 -7.74 -19.88 13.97
C MET A 188 -6.70 -18.88 14.51
N THR A 189 -5.59 -18.66 13.79
CA THR A 189 -4.57 -17.69 14.21
C THR A 189 -5.12 -16.27 14.28
N SER A 190 -5.95 -15.85 13.33
CA SER A 190 -6.57 -14.53 13.32
C SER A 190 -7.50 -14.31 14.53
N PHE A 191 -8.32 -15.30 14.88
CA PHE A 191 -9.19 -15.23 16.06
C PHE A 191 -8.41 -15.32 17.37
N LEU A 192 -7.28 -16.04 17.41
CA LEU A 192 -6.38 -16.00 18.57
C LEU A 192 -5.78 -14.60 18.73
N ILE A 193 -5.30 -13.97 17.66
CA ILE A 193 -4.78 -12.58 17.71
C ILE A 193 -5.86 -11.60 18.19
N GLY A 194 -7.07 -11.65 17.61
CA GLY A 194 -8.16 -10.74 17.99
C GLY A 194 -8.84 -11.08 19.31
N GLY A 195 -8.67 -12.30 19.83
CA GLY A 195 -9.33 -12.79 21.03
C GLY A 195 -8.40 -12.85 22.24
N THR A 196 -7.35 -13.68 22.17
CA THR A 196 -6.50 -14.00 23.33
C THR A 196 -5.51 -12.90 23.66
N ALA A 197 -4.90 -12.26 22.65
CA ALA A 197 -3.95 -11.19 22.90
C ALA A 197 -4.59 -10.02 23.68
N PRO A 198 -5.79 -9.51 23.32
CA PRO A 198 -6.51 -8.53 24.14
C PRO A 198 -6.73 -8.94 25.60
N ILE A 199 -6.93 -10.23 25.89
CA ILE A 199 -7.06 -10.72 27.29
C ILE A 199 -5.74 -10.61 28.04
N ILE A 200 -4.63 -11.02 27.41
CA ILE A 200 -3.30 -10.90 28.01
C ILE A 200 -2.98 -9.44 28.29
N VAL A 201 -3.19 -8.56 27.30
CA VAL A 201 -2.98 -7.12 27.49
C VAL A 201 -3.96 -6.55 28.54
N ASN A 202 -5.18 -7.09 28.65
CA ASN A 202 -6.16 -6.68 29.67
C ASN A 202 -5.72 -7.03 31.07
N PHE A 203 -5.18 -8.24 31.24
CA PHE A 203 -4.59 -8.68 32.49
C PHE A 203 -3.43 -7.78 32.88
N LEU A 204 -2.47 -7.56 31.97
CA LEU A 204 -1.33 -6.67 32.20
C LEU A 204 -1.74 -5.23 32.53
N GLY A 205 -2.75 -4.70 31.84
CA GLY A 205 -3.27 -3.35 32.09
C GLY A 205 -4.13 -3.23 33.35
N ASN A 206 -4.83 -4.29 33.78
CA ASN A 206 -5.58 -4.30 35.04
C ASN A 206 -4.65 -4.36 36.24
N ASP A 207 -3.56 -5.11 36.08
CA ASP A 207 -2.51 -5.24 37.06
C ASP A 207 -1.68 -3.96 37.19
N GLY A 208 -1.66 -3.10 36.18
CA GLY A 208 -0.94 -1.82 36.19
C GLY A 208 0.46 -1.87 35.57
N TYR A 209 0.84 -2.98 34.93
CA TYR A 209 2.11 -3.12 34.21
C TYR A 209 2.18 -2.28 32.93
N ILE A 210 1.03 -2.00 32.33
CA ILE A 210 0.91 -1.18 31.12
C ILE A 210 -0.08 -0.07 31.42
N GLU A 211 0.22 1.15 30.96
CA GLU A 211 -0.71 2.26 31.05
C GLU A 211 -2.04 1.91 30.36
N ARG A 212 -3.16 2.26 30.99
CA ARG A 212 -4.46 1.79 30.51
C ARG A 212 -4.84 2.36 29.14
N SER A 213 -4.33 3.54 28.80
CA SER A 213 -4.43 4.15 27.47
C SER A 213 -3.74 3.27 26.41
N ILE A 214 -2.50 2.84 26.65
CA ILE A 214 -1.71 1.94 25.79
C ILE A 214 -2.39 0.58 25.65
N TYR A 215 -2.89 0.03 26.75
CA TYR A 215 -3.66 -1.21 26.75
C TYR A 215 -4.86 -1.12 25.78
N PHE A 216 -5.67 -0.08 25.93
CA PHE A 216 -6.90 0.05 25.17
C PHE A 216 -6.62 0.28 23.69
N THR A 217 -5.61 1.10 23.38
CA THR A 217 -5.11 1.31 22.02
C THR A 217 -4.69 -0.01 21.37
N SER A 218 -3.92 -0.81 22.10
CA SER A 218 -3.45 -2.12 21.63
C SER A 218 -4.62 -3.07 21.35
N ILE A 219 -5.64 -3.11 22.22
CA ILE A 219 -6.85 -3.90 21.95
C ILE A 219 -7.52 -3.46 20.66
N VAL A 220 -7.77 -2.15 20.52
CA VAL A 220 -8.48 -1.62 19.36
C VAL A 220 -7.75 -2.01 18.07
N LEU A 221 -6.43 -1.85 18.06
CA LEU A 221 -5.59 -2.16 16.90
C LEU A 221 -5.55 -3.68 16.60
N LEU A 222 -5.31 -4.53 17.61
CA LEU A 222 -5.28 -5.99 17.43
C LEU A 222 -6.60 -6.52 16.89
N PHE A 223 -7.72 -5.98 17.36
CA PHE A 223 -9.04 -6.41 16.96
C PHE A 223 -9.38 -5.98 15.53
N ILE A 224 -9.07 -4.73 15.17
CA ILE A 224 -9.28 -4.24 13.81
C ILE A 224 -8.41 -5.03 12.82
N ILE A 225 -7.14 -5.31 13.16
CA ILE A 225 -6.24 -6.14 12.34
C ILE A 225 -6.77 -7.57 12.21
N ALA A 226 -7.26 -8.18 13.29
CA ALA A 226 -7.84 -9.52 13.23
C ALA A 226 -9.03 -9.56 12.26
N PHE A 227 -9.96 -8.59 12.35
CA PHE A 227 -11.08 -8.49 11.44
C PHE A 227 -10.67 -8.21 10.00
N PHE A 228 -9.62 -7.40 9.80
CA PHE A 228 -9.04 -7.16 8.48
C PHE A 228 -8.56 -8.46 7.83
N ILE A 229 -7.77 -9.24 8.57
CA ILE A 229 -7.24 -10.52 8.10
C ILE A 229 -8.39 -11.48 7.81
N ILE A 230 -9.38 -11.60 8.71
CA ILE A 230 -10.57 -12.44 8.50
C ILE A 230 -11.30 -12.03 7.22
N LEU A 231 -11.49 -10.73 6.99
CA LEU A 231 -12.16 -10.22 5.79
C LEU A 231 -11.38 -10.58 4.53
N ILE A 232 -10.07 -10.31 4.49
CA ILE A 232 -9.23 -10.65 3.33
C ILE A 232 -9.23 -12.15 3.05
N LEU A 233 -9.04 -12.97 4.09
CA LEU A 233 -9.04 -14.43 3.96
C LEU A 233 -10.38 -14.92 3.42
N TYR A 234 -11.47 -14.43 3.98
CA TYR A 234 -12.80 -14.78 3.50
C TYR A 234 -12.99 -14.34 2.03
N LEU A 235 -12.60 -13.12 1.66
CA LEU A 235 -12.78 -12.62 0.30
C LEU A 235 -11.92 -13.34 -0.75
N ASN A 236 -10.78 -13.89 -0.35
CA ASN A 236 -9.85 -14.60 -1.24
C ASN A 236 -10.15 -16.10 -1.35
N PHE A 237 -10.69 -16.70 -0.28
CA PHE A 237 -10.88 -18.16 -0.21
C PHE A 237 -12.34 -18.61 -0.14
N SER A 238 -13.31 -17.70 -0.02
CA SER A 238 -14.73 -18.06 0.03
C SER A 238 -15.19 -18.62 -1.31
N VAL A 239 -16.02 -19.67 -1.22
CA VAL A 239 -16.74 -20.27 -2.36
C VAL A 239 -17.91 -19.37 -2.80
N GLU A 240 -18.36 -18.45 -1.94
CA GLU A 240 -19.48 -17.56 -2.21
C GLU A 240 -19.09 -16.41 -3.15
N ARG A 241 -19.93 -16.18 -4.18
CA ARG A 241 -19.76 -15.05 -5.09
C ARG A 241 -20.01 -13.75 -4.34
N THR A 242 -18.92 -13.05 -4.01
CA THR A 242 -18.95 -11.71 -3.41
C THR A 242 -18.81 -10.64 -4.48
N SER A 243 -19.54 -9.53 -4.33
CA SER A 243 -19.40 -8.38 -5.24
C SER A 243 -18.00 -7.76 -5.10
N PHE A 244 -17.39 -7.40 -6.22
CA PHE A 244 -16.10 -6.70 -6.25
C PHE A 244 -16.12 -5.40 -5.42
N ILE A 245 -17.22 -4.65 -5.43
CA ILE A 245 -17.39 -3.42 -4.62
C ILE A 245 -17.23 -3.73 -3.15
N LEU A 246 -17.90 -4.80 -2.69
CA LEU A 246 -17.93 -5.16 -1.29
C LEU A 246 -16.52 -5.48 -0.77
N LYS A 247 -15.67 -6.05 -1.65
CA LYS A 247 -14.26 -6.31 -1.35
C LYS A 247 -13.47 -5.03 -1.14
N ILE A 248 -13.53 -4.12 -2.11
CA ILE A 248 -12.78 -2.86 -2.05
C ILE A 248 -13.27 -2.02 -0.87
N VAL A 249 -14.58 -1.81 -0.73
CA VAL A 249 -15.16 -1.01 0.36
C VAL A 249 -14.76 -1.56 1.72
N GLY A 250 -14.85 -2.88 1.91
CA GLY A 250 -14.48 -3.52 3.17
C GLY A 250 -12.99 -3.34 3.51
N ILE A 251 -12.09 -3.52 2.53
CA ILE A 251 -10.65 -3.35 2.71
C ILE A 251 -10.32 -1.88 3.00
N THR A 252 -10.81 -0.95 2.18
CA THR A 252 -10.58 0.50 2.34
C THR A 252 -11.14 1.03 3.66
N PHE A 253 -12.28 0.51 4.10
CA PHE A 253 -12.86 0.92 5.37
C PHE A 253 -11.93 0.61 6.54
N VAL A 254 -11.49 -0.66 6.63
CA VAL A 254 -10.65 -1.10 7.73
C VAL A 254 -9.30 -0.37 7.74
N THR A 255 -8.70 -0.12 6.58
CA THR A 255 -7.43 0.64 6.50
C THR A 255 -7.60 2.08 6.99
N VAL A 256 -8.66 2.77 6.59
CA VAL A 256 -8.93 4.15 7.04
C VAL A 256 -9.19 4.19 8.55
N LEU A 257 -9.91 3.20 9.11
CA LEU A 257 -10.14 3.14 10.55
C LEU A 257 -8.85 2.92 11.37
N ILE A 258 -7.90 2.13 10.86
CA ILE A 258 -6.58 1.95 11.51
C ILE A 258 -5.83 3.28 11.54
N ILE A 259 -5.78 4.00 10.41
CA ILE A 259 -5.11 5.30 10.32
C ILE A 259 -5.76 6.29 11.30
N MET A 260 -7.09 6.32 11.35
CA MET A 260 -7.83 7.15 12.31
C MET A 260 -7.48 6.80 13.76
N GLN A 261 -7.38 5.52 14.12
CA GLN A 261 -7.01 5.12 15.48
C GLN A 261 -5.63 5.65 15.89
N VAL A 262 -4.65 5.61 14.98
CA VAL A 262 -3.30 6.14 15.23
C VAL A 262 -3.33 7.65 15.43
N LEU A 263 -4.00 8.39 14.54
CA LEU A 263 -4.12 9.85 14.63
C LEU A 263 -4.83 10.28 15.93
N VAL A 264 -5.87 9.56 16.32
CA VAL A 264 -6.63 9.85 17.54
C VAL A 264 -5.82 9.53 18.79
N TYR A 265 -5.01 8.46 18.78
CA TYR A 265 -4.10 8.18 19.89
C TYR A 265 -3.12 9.34 20.11
N ILE A 266 -2.44 9.81 19.04
CA ILE A 266 -1.50 10.94 19.12
C ILE A 266 -2.21 12.20 19.62
N SER A 267 -3.35 12.55 19.02
CA SER A 267 -4.12 13.73 19.40
C SER A 267 -4.60 13.72 20.86
N ASN A 268 -4.90 12.54 21.42
CA ASN A 268 -5.30 12.44 22.83
C ASN A 268 -4.12 12.50 23.79
N GLN A 269 -2.95 11.96 23.43
CA GLN A 269 -1.72 12.12 24.22
C GLN A 269 -1.33 13.60 24.32
N ASP A 270 -1.39 14.34 23.21
CA ASP A 270 -1.15 15.78 23.20
C ASP A 270 -2.15 16.52 24.11
N LYS A 271 -3.41 16.08 24.13
CA LYS A 271 -4.46 16.72 24.93
C LYS A 271 -4.33 16.45 26.43
N GLU A 272 -3.90 15.25 26.83
CA GLU A 272 -3.55 14.96 28.23
C GLU A 272 -2.35 15.80 28.69
N PHE A 273 -1.32 15.91 27.85
CA PHE A 273 -0.15 16.75 28.15
C PHE A 273 -0.52 18.24 28.29
N GLU A 274 -1.42 18.74 27.42
CA GLU A 274 -1.97 20.10 27.52
C GLU A 274 -2.73 20.30 28.84
N TYR A 275 -3.55 19.33 29.26
CA TYR A 275 -4.26 19.39 30.54
C TYR A 275 -3.29 19.47 31.72
N ASP A 276 -2.29 18.59 31.76
CA ASP A 276 -1.33 18.54 32.86
C ASP A 276 -0.50 19.83 32.92
N THR A 277 -0.06 20.37 31.77
CA THR A 277 0.67 21.65 31.69
C THR A 277 -0.16 22.83 32.19
N LEU A 278 -1.41 22.95 31.72
CA LEU A 278 -2.32 24.00 32.17
C LEU A 278 -2.66 23.86 33.66
N SER A 279 -2.81 22.64 34.15
CA SER A 279 -3.10 22.37 35.56
C SER A 279 -1.92 22.77 36.45
N ARG A 280 -0.67 22.51 36.03
CA ARG A 280 0.53 22.99 36.72
C ARG A 280 0.54 24.51 36.83
N ILE A 281 0.33 25.23 35.72
CA ILE A 281 0.27 26.71 35.73
C ILE A 281 -0.84 27.22 36.67
N ARG A 282 -2.01 26.56 36.68
CA ARG A 282 -3.12 26.89 37.58
C ARG A 282 -2.79 26.65 39.05
N VAL A 283 -2.05 25.58 39.35
CA VAL A 283 -1.56 25.28 40.71
C VAL A 283 -0.69 26.43 41.20
N GLU A 284 0.27 26.88 40.40
CA GLU A 284 1.20 27.96 40.80
C GLU A 284 0.46 29.25 41.12
N LYS A 285 -0.37 29.73 40.18
CA LYS A 285 -1.19 30.93 40.36
C LYS A 285 -2.10 30.84 41.58
N ALA A 286 -2.70 29.68 41.82
CA ALA A 286 -3.58 29.48 42.96
C ALA A 286 -2.83 29.54 44.30
N LEU A 287 -1.57 29.09 44.33
CA LEU A 287 -0.72 29.14 45.51
C LEU A 287 -0.14 30.54 45.77
N GLU A 288 0.02 31.35 44.72
CA GLU A 288 0.37 32.78 44.79
C GLU A 288 -0.80 33.69 45.24
N GLY A 289 -2.01 33.13 45.34
CA GLY A 289 -3.20 33.85 45.80
C GLY A 289 -3.98 34.54 44.68
N GLU A 290 -3.61 34.33 43.41
CA GLU A 290 -4.37 34.82 42.27
C GLU A 290 -5.74 34.10 42.15
N ARG A 291 -6.75 34.82 41.64
CA ARG A 291 -8.05 34.21 41.32
C ARG A 291 -7.92 33.36 40.05
N VAL A 292 -7.80 32.05 40.24
CA VAL A 292 -7.75 31.09 39.14
C VAL A 292 -9.16 30.59 38.79
N LYS A 293 -9.61 30.86 37.56
CA LYS A 293 -10.77 30.15 36.97
C LYS A 293 -10.29 28.79 36.49
N GLY A 294 -10.88 27.69 36.96
CA GLY A 294 -10.46 26.37 36.48
C GLY A 294 -10.84 25.14 37.29
N GLY A 295 -11.93 25.16 38.07
CA GLY A 295 -12.43 23.95 38.72
C GLY A 295 -11.58 23.42 39.88
N ILE A 296 -10.80 24.29 40.54
CA ILE A 296 -10.14 23.97 41.81
C ILE A 296 -11.23 23.71 42.86
N SER A 297 -11.21 22.51 43.43
CA SER A 297 -12.12 22.10 44.50
C SER A 297 -11.51 22.35 45.88
N TYR A 298 -10.21 22.08 46.06
CA TYR A 298 -9.55 22.27 47.35
C TYR A 298 -8.07 22.63 47.21
N ILE A 299 -7.54 23.24 48.28
CA ILE A 299 -6.10 23.45 48.46
C ILE A 299 -5.76 22.96 49.86
N PHE A 300 -4.81 22.04 49.95
CA PHE A 300 -4.30 21.51 51.21
C PHE A 300 -2.81 21.80 51.31
N LYS A 301 -2.38 22.55 52.33
CA LYS A 301 -0.97 22.93 52.50
C LYS A 301 -0.42 22.37 53.81
N TRP A 302 0.84 21.99 53.79
CA TRP A 302 1.62 21.61 54.96
C TRP A 302 2.86 22.48 55.06
N ASN A 303 2.95 23.26 56.14
CA ASN A 303 4.15 24.02 56.49
C ASN A 303 5.09 23.09 57.26
N ILE A 304 6.26 22.81 56.67
CA ILE A 304 7.21 21.84 57.19
C ILE A 304 7.87 22.36 58.47
N ALA A 305 8.17 23.66 58.55
CA ALA A 305 8.87 24.28 59.68
C ALA A 305 8.00 24.33 60.95
N GLU A 306 6.71 24.64 60.80
CA GLU A 306 5.76 24.73 61.91
C GLU A 306 5.05 23.39 62.21
N ASN A 307 5.25 22.39 61.33
CA ASN A 307 4.50 21.14 61.32
C ASN A 307 2.96 21.38 61.41
N SER A 308 2.47 22.40 60.69
CA SER A 308 1.09 22.87 60.72
C SER A 308 0.42 22.69 59.35
N PHE A 309 -0.87 22.35 59.34
CA PHE A 309 -1.65 22.17 58.10
C PHE A 309 -2.61 23.34 57.90
N ASP A 310 -2.51 24.03 56.76
CA ASP A 310 -3.50 25.03 56.36
C ASP A 310 -4.69 24.34 55.68
N LYS A 311 -5.84 24.41 56.36
CA LYS A 311 -7.11 23.80 55.93
C LYS A 311 -8.14 24.84 55.45
N LYS A 312 -7.77 26.11 55.26
CA LYS A 312 -8.73 27.19 54.91
C LYS A 312 -9.58 26.91 53.67
N LYS A 313 -9.08 26.12 52.72
CA LYS A 313 -9.80 25.67 51.51
C LYS A 313 -9.92 24.15 51.45
N TYR A 314 -9.99 23.49 52.60
CA TYR A 314 -10.03 22.03 52.72
C TYR A 314 -11.07 21.57 53.75
N ASP A 315 -12.16 20.98 53.26
CA ASP A 315 -13.21 20.34 54.06
C ASP A 315 -13.01 18.82 54.19
N LEU A 316 -12.95 18.31 55.43
CA LEU A 316 -12.77 16.90 55.76
C LEU A 316 -13.97 16.02 55.39
N GLU A 317 -15.17 16.60 55.27
CA GLU A 317 -16.39 15.86 54.96
C GLU A 317 -16.44 15.48 53.48
N VAL A 318 -16.05 16.39 52.58
CA VAL A 318 -16.20 16.23 51.12
C VAL A 318 -14.90 16.01 50.35
N HIS A 319 -13.74 16.34 50.92
CA HIS A 319 -12.44 16.15 50.26
C HIS A 319 -11.76 14.83 50.67
N PRO A 320 -10.69 14.44 49.94
CA PRO A 320 -10.01 13.16 50.13
C PRO A 320 -9.48 12.91 51.55
N ASP A 321 -8.99 11.71 51.80
CA ASP A 321 -8.41 11.37 53.11
C ASP A 321 -7.09 12.14 53.34
N GLN A 322 -7.07 12.96 54.40
CA GLN A 322 -5.92 13.75 54.81
C GLN A 322 -4.68 12.88 55.03
N LYS A 323 -4.82 11.72 55.70
CA LYS A 323 -3.68 10.88 56.08
C LYS A 323 -2.96 10.33 54.85
N ARG A 324 -3.72 10.05 53.78
CA ARG A 324 -3.15 9.62 52.50
C ARG A 324 -2.36 10.72 51.81
N ILE A 325 -2.92 11.94 51.78
CA ILE A 325 -2.23 13.10 51.18
C ILE A 325 -0.94 13.42 51.94
N GLU A 326 -0.95 13.32 53.27
CA GLU A 326 0.23 13.55 54.09
C GLU A 326 1.37 12.57 53.76
N VAL A 327 1.06 11.28 53.58
CA VAL A 327 2.08 10.30 53.16
C VAL A 327 2.65 10.64 51.77
N ASP A 328 1.80 11.08 50.84
CA ASP A 328 2.27 11.50 49.52
C ASP A 328 3.17 12.73 49.59
N PHE A 329 2.84 13.71 50.45
CA PHE A 329 3.69 14.87 50.69
C PHE A 329 5.06 14.47 51.19
N ARG A 330 5.12 13.59 52.20
CA ARG A 330 6.39 13.12 52.75
C ARG A 330 7.21 12.33 51.73
N ASN A 331 6.56 11.48 50.93
CA ASN A 331 7.21 10.75 49.83
C ASN A 331 7.76 11.69 48.75
N THR A 332 6.98 12.69 48.33
CA THR A 332 7.41 13.67 47.31
C THR A 332 8.53 14.56 47.84
N LEU A 333 8.47 14.99 49.10
CA LEU A 333 9.56 15.73 49.74
C LEU A 333 10.87 14.92 49.75
N LEU A 334 10.81 13.66 50.21
CA LEU A 334 11.95 12.75 50.18
C LEU A 334 12.49 12.54 48.75
N TYR A 335 11.62 12.52 47.74
CA TYR A 335 12.03 12.40 46.35
C TYR A 335 12.87 13.60 45.92
N GLU A 336 12.36 14.79 46.15
CA GLU A 336 13.05 16.04 45.83
C GLU A 336 14.40 16.11 46.57
N GLU A 337 14.45 15.73 47.85
CA GLU A 337 15.67 15.70 48.65
C GLU A 337 16.70 14.70 48.10
N VAL A 338 16.31 13.46 47.82
CA VAL A 338 17.20 12.41 47.28
C VAL A 338 17.84 12.85 45.96
N PHE A 339 17.05 13.36 45.02
CA PHE A 339 17.56 13.73 43.70
C PHE A 339 18.31 15.08 43.69
N HIS A 340 18.13 15.91 44.73
CA HIS A 340 18.94 17.11 44.94
C HIS A 340 20.28 16.88 45.67
N LEU A 341 20.52 15.69 46.25
CA LEU A 341 21.82 15.38 46.86
C LEU A 341 22.98 15.55 45.86
N SER A 342 24.11 16.05 46.38
CA SER A 342 25.38 16.17 45.64
C SER A 342 25.84 14.81 45.12
N GLU A 343 26.45 14.78 43.94
CA GLU A 343 27.13 13.58 43.41
C GLU A 343 28.40 13.22 44.18
N LYS A 344 28.97 14.14 44.97
CA LYS A 344 30.09 13.83 45.87
C LYS A 344 29.54 13.48 47.25
N GLY A 345 29.94 12.33 47.80
CA GLY A 345 29.46 11.86 49.10
C GLY A 345 27.99 11.41 49.05
N PHE A 346 27.52 10.99 47.87
CA PHE A 346 26.12 10.67 47.64
C PHE A 346 25.66 9.52 48.55
N ARG A 347 26.46 8.46 48.67
CA ARG A 347 26.12 7.28 49.50
C ARG A 347 25.89 7.64 50.96
N GLU A 348 26.82 8.38 51.58
CA GLU A 348 26.73 8.77 52.98
C GLU A 348 25.54 9.70 53.23
N SER A 349 25.37 10.71 52.36
CA SER A 349 24.25 11.66 52.43
C SER A 349 22.89 10.96 52.26
N LEU A 350 22.83 9.95 51.38
CA LEU A 350 21.63 9.15 51.15
C LEU A 350 21.30 8.28 52.36
N LEU A 351 22.30 7.64 52.99
CA LEU A 351 22.09 6.85 54.21
C LEU A 351 21.56 7.71 55.36
N GLU A 352 22.15 8.90 55.57
CA GLU A 352 21.67 9.85 56.58
C GLU A 352 20.22 10.29 56.30
N LEU A 353 19.88 10.53 55.03
CA LEU A 353 18.51 10.88 54.63
C LEU A 353 17.53 9.72 54.85
N MET A 354 17.94 8.47 54.54
CA MET A 354 17.12 7.28 54.77
C MET A 354 16.86 7.04 56.26
N ASP A 355 17.77 7.43 57.15
CA ASP A 355 17.54 7.37 58.60
C ASP A 355 16.52 8.37 59.12
N ARG A 356 16.36 9.49 58.42
CA ARG A 356 15.33 10.51 58.72
C ARG A 356 14.00 10.28 58.02
N SER A 357 13.89 9.26 57.15
CA SER A 357 12.66 8.96 56.43
C SER A 357 11.52 8.53 57.36
N HIS A 358 10.28 8.81 56.96
CA HIS A 358 9.10 8.50 57.78
C HIS A 358 8.75 7.01 57.74
N GLU A 359 7.98 6.57 58.73
CA GLU A 359 7.63 5.16 58.93
C GLU A 359 6.98 4.50 57.70
N ASN A 360 6.02 5.17 57.05
CA ASN A 360 5.37 4.64 55.82
C ASN A 360 6.32 4.47 54.62
N PHE A 361 7.55 5.00 54.67
CA PHE A 361 8.56 4.82 53.64
C PHE A 361 9.40 3.55 53.82
N GLY A 362 9.13 2.75 54.87
CA GLY A 362 9.93 1.57 55.23
C GLY A 362 10.25 0.64 54.06
N GLY A 363 9.27 0.28 53.23
CA GLY A 363 9.52 -0.60 52.08
C GLY A 363 10.55 -0.03 51.08
N TYR A 364 10.42 1.25 50.73
CA TYR A 364 11.39 1.94 49.88
C TYR A 364 12.75 2.08 50.56
N LYS A 365 12.78 2.47 51.86
CA LYS A 365 14.01 2.56 52.65
C LYS A 365 14.82 1.26 52.58
N TYR A 366 14.17 0.12 52.87
CA TYR A 366 14.85 -1.18 52.84
C TYR A 366 15.30 -1.59 51.44
N SER A 367 14.50 -1.31 50.40
CA SER A 367 14.92 -1.52 49.01
C SER A 367 16.13 -0.67 48.62
N ILE A 368 16.18 0.60 49.04
CA ILE A 368 17.31 1.50 48.79
C ILE A 368 18.56 1.00 49.49
N ILE A 369 18.47 0.68 50.79
CA ILE A 369 19.62 0.17 51.57
C ILE A 369 20.14 -1.13 50.95
N ASN A 370 19.26 -2.08 50.61
CA ASN A 370 19.66 -3.33 49.96
C ASN A 370 20.36 -3.09 48.62
N PHE A 371 19.86 -2.13 47.81
CA PHE A 371 20.51 -1.77 46.56
C PHE A 371 21.92 -1.21 46.78
N LEU A 372 22.12 -0.39 47.82
CA LEU A 372 23.43 0.15 48.20
C LEU A 372 24.39 -0.97 48.66
N ASP A 373 23.89 -1.96 49.40
CA ASP A 373 24.64 -3.10 49.89
C ASP A 373 25.04 -4.07 48.76
N GLU A 374 24.18 -4.26 47.77
CA GLU A 374 24.45 -5.09 46.58
C GLU A 374 25.49 -4.44 45.65
N HIS A 375 25.66 -3.12 45.72
CA HIS A 375 26.55 -2.37 44.83
C HIS A 375 27.61 -1.56 45.61
N PRO A 376 28.49 -2.18 46.41
CA PRO A 376 29.43 -1.46 47.29
C PRO A 376 30.48 -0.65 46.52
N ASN A 377 30.81 -1.06 45.29
CA ASN A 377 31.93 -0.52 44.52
C ASN A 377 31.54 0.55 43.48
N LEU A 378 30.26 0.90 43.35
CA LEU A 378 29.82 1.94 42.42
C LEU A 378 30.28 3.32 42.90
N LYS A 379 30.84 4.12 41.98
CA LYS A 379 31.16 5.53 42.22
C LYS A 379 29.88 6.33 42.41
N ASP A 380 29.93 7.37 43.24
CA ASP A 380 28.74 8.12 43.67
C ASP A 380 27.88 8.68 42.52
N GLY A 381 28.49 9.16 41.42
CA GLY A 381 27.75 9.64 40.24
C GLY A 381 27.00 8.53 39.50
N ASP A 382 27.69 7.41 39.21
CA ASP A 382 27.09 6.22 38.58
C ASP A 382 26.04 5.58 39.50
N LEU A 383 26.29 5.59 40.81
CA LEU A 383 25.39 5.10 41.84
C LEU A 383 24.08 5.89 41.85
N LYS A 384 24.13 7.23 41.78
CA LYS A 384 22.93 8.08 41.72
C LYS A 384 22.09 7.79 40.48
N PHE A 385 22.74 7.62 39.32
CA PHE A 385 22.05 7.29 38.06
C PHE A 385 21.40 5.91 38.11
N GLU A 386 22.14 4.89 38.54
CA GLU A 386 21.63 3.51 38.63
C GLU A 386 20.54 3.35 39.69
N LEU A 387 20.68 4.02 40.83
CA LEU A 387 19.63 4.10 41.84
C LEU A 387 18.36 4.74 41.27
N GLY A 388 18.47 5.83 40.50
CA GLY A 388 17.33 6.46 39.84
C GLY A 388 16.58 5.51 38.89
N ARG A 389 17.32 4.68 38.16
CA ARG A 389 16.75 3.64 37.28
C ARG A 389 16.04 2.55 38.07
N GLU A 390 16.64 2.07 39.16
CA GLU A 390 16.02 1.04 40.00
C GLU A 390 14.79 1.57 40.76
N LEU A 391 14.85 2.79 41.28
CA LEU A 391 13.71 3.46 41.91
C LEU A 391 12.55 3.66 40.94
N SER A 392 12.83 3.94 39.66
CA SER A 392 11.80 4.05 38.63
C SER A 392 11.09 2.69 38.40
N ARG A 393 11.84 1.59 38.36
CA ARG A 393 11.27 0.23 38.26
C ARG A 393 10.50 -0.16 39.51
N LEU A 394 11.05 0.14 40.69
CA LEU A 394 10.41 -0.12 41.97
C LEU A 394 9.10 0.66 42.10
N ASN A 395 9.06 1.93 41.69
CA ASN A 395 7.84 2.73 41.67
C ASN A 395 6.74 2.13 40.82
N LEU A 396 7.08 1.61 39.63
CA LEU A 396 6.11 0.91 38.78
C LEU A 396 5.56 -0.33 39.50
N ARG A 397 6.43 -1.12 40.14
CA ARG A 397 6.05 -2.33 40.92
C ARG A 397 5.18 -1.98 42.12
N VAL A 398 5.53 -0.95 42.88
CA VAL A 398 4.79 -0.49 44.05
C VAL A 398 3.42 0.06 43.63
N THR A 399 3.34 0.83 42.55
CA THR A 399 2.06 1.33 42.01
C THR A 399 1.17 0.17 41.56
N THR A 400 1.74 -0.81 40.85
CA THR A 400 1.08 -2.05 40.44
C THR A 400 0.53 -2.81 41.66
N ALA A 401 1.34 -2.98 42.70
CA ALA A 401 0.95 -3.64 43.94
C ALA A 401 -0.13 -2.87 44.70
N SER A 402 -0.02 -1.54 44.79
CA SER A 402 -1.03 -0.67 45.40
C SER A 402 -2.38 -0.84 44.70
N ASN A 403 -2.39 -0.90 43.36
CA ASN A 403 -3.62 -1.10 42.58
C ASN A 403 -4.24 -2.47 42.85
N LYS A 404 -3.42 -3.54 42.90
CA LYS A 404 -3.88 -4.89 43.23
C LYS A 404 -4.46 -4.95 44.64
N LEU A 405 -3.73 -4.43 45.62
CA LEU A 405 -4.17 -4.38 47.02
C LEU A 405 -5.43 -3.52 47.20
N ASP A 406 -5.58 -2.39 46.48
CA ASP A 406 -6.80 -1.57 46.52
C ASP A 406 -8.02 -2.26 45.89
N ASN A 407 -7.80 -3.22 44.98
CA ASN A 407 -8.88 -4.00 44.39
C ASN A 407 -9.39 -5.14 45.29
N ILE A 408 -8.59 -5.61 46.25
CA ILE A 408 -9.03 -6.63 47.22
C ILE A 408 -10.09 -6.04 48.17
N PHE A 409 -11.23 -6.70 48.32
CA PHE A 409 -12.26 -6.30 49.29
C PHE A 409 -11.71 -6.28 50.71
N ALA A 410 -12.13 -5.29 51.49
CA ALA A 410 -11.70 -5.16 52.89
C ALA A 410 -11.92 -6.45 53.67
N GLU A 411 -13.10 -7.08 53.56
CA GLU A 411 -13.46 -8.33 54.25
C GLU A 411 -12.47 -9.48 54.00
N ASN A 412 -11.95 -9.59 52.77
CA ASN A 412 -11.01 -10.64 52.37
C ASN A 412 -9.54 -10.18 52.48
N PHE A 413 -9.28 -8.95 52.92
CA PHE A 413 -7.96 -8.34 52.84
C PHE A 413 -6.95 -9.01 53.77
N CYS A 414 -7.37 -9.45 54.95
CA CYS A 414 -6.46 -10.11 55.90
C CYS A 414 -5.82 -11.39 55.36
N THR A 415 -6.52 -12.12 54.49
CA THR A 415 -6.05 -13.39 53.90
C THR A 415 -5.50 -13.16 52.50
N LYS A 416 -6.33 -12.67 51.57
CA LYS A 416 -5.91 -12.45 50.17
C LYS A 416 -4.78 -11.42 50.06
N GLY A 417 -4.79 -10.37 50.89
CA GLY A 417 -3.75 -9.33 50.88
C GLY A 417 -2.41 -9.87 51.36
N LYS A 418 -2.39 -10.64 52.45
CA LYS A 418 -1.17 -11.25 52.99
C LYS A 418 -0.58 -12.27 52.00
N ASN A 419 -1.43 -13.17 51.48
CA ASN A 419 -1.02 -14.14 50.46
C ASN A 419 -0.45 -13.47 49.19
N PHE A 420 -0.98 -12.31 48.78
CA PHE A 420 -0.46 -11.58 47.64
C PHE A 420 0.98 -11.09 47.88
N LEU A 421 1.26 -10.52 49.06
CA LEU A 421 2.60 -10.04 49.40
C LEU A 421 3.61 -11.19 49.53
N GLU A 422 3.25 -12.28 50.21
CA GLU A 422 4.13 -13.44 50.39
C GLU A 422 4.56 -14.07 49.06
N ASN A 423 3.70 -14.03 48.05
CA ASN A 423 4.00 -14.55 46.71
C ASN A 423 4.74 -13.54 45.79
N SER A 424 4.89 -12.29 46.22
CA SER A 424 5.46 -11.20 45.42
C SER A 424 6.95 -11.04 45.64
N LYS A 425 7.76 -11.84 44.95
CA LYS A 425 9.25 -11.82 45.06
C LYS A 425 9.87 -10.43 44.91
N GLU A 426 9.35 -9.60 44.00
CA GLU A 426 9.88 -8.28 43.70
C GLU A 426 9.60 -7.22 44.79
N LEU A 427 8.71 -7.53 45.74
CA LEU A 427 8.31 -6.64 46.84
C LEU A 427 8.74 -7.21 48.20
N LYS A 428 9.72 -8.12 48.19
CA LYS A 428 10.23 -8.79 49.39
C LYS A 428 10.61 -7.80 50.50
N MET A 429 11.22 -6.66 50.16
CA MET A 429 11.63 -5.67 51.17
C MET A 429 10.42 -4.95 51.81
N PHE A 430 9.32 -4.78 51.06
CA PHE A 430 8.06 -4.26 51.60
C PHE A 430 7.39 -5.31 52.50
N GLN A 431 7.44 -6.58 52.11
CA GLN A 431 6.95 -7.70 52.92
C GLN A 431 7.73 -7.81 54.23
N VAL A 432 9.06 -7.88 54.20
CA VAL A 432 9.91 -8.01 55.40
C VAL A 432 9.63 -6.91 56.41
N PHE A 433 9.45 -5.68 55.93
CA PHE A 433 9.09 -4.57 56.81
C PHE A 433 7.67 -4.73 57.39
N LEU A 434 6.70 -5.12 56.57
CA LEU A 434 5.32 -5.27 56.98
C LEU A 434 5.09 -6.50 57.88
N GLU A 435 5.84 -7.59 57.73
CA GLU A 435 5.72 -8.81 58.54
C GLU A 435 5.87 -8.55 60.04
N TYR A 436 6.70 -7.56 60.42
CA TYR A 436 6.88 -7.16 61.82
C TYR A 436 5.61 -6.53 62.42
N ARG A 437 4.80 -5.87 61.59
CA ARG A 437 3.61 -5.11 62.04
C ARG A 437 2.29 -5.79 61.70
N TRP A 438 2.24 -6.49 60.58
CA TRP A 438 1.03 -7.05 60.00
C TRP A 438 1.03 -8.58 60.14
N ASP A 439 0.13 -9.08 60.98
CA ASP A 439 -0.14 -10.51 61.08
C ASP A 439 -1.64 -10.80 60.91
N PHE A 440 -2.05 -11.27 59.73
CA PHE A 440 -3.44 -11.53 59.36
C PHE A 440 -4.36 -10.31 59.58
N CYS A 441 -5.24 -10.30 60.59
CA CYS A 441 -6.08 -9.14 60.93
C CYS A 441 -5.51 -8.29 62.09
N LYS A 442 -4.27 -8.54 62.51
CA LYS A 442 -3.58 -7.80 63.56
C LYS A 442 -2.60 -6.79 62.98
N TRP A 443 -2.56 -5.62 63.60
CA TRP A 443 -1.60 -4.56 63.33
C TRP A 443 -0.90 -4.18 64.64
N ASP A 444 0.42 -4.33 64.70
CA ASP A 444 1.23 -4.20 65.92
C ASP A 444 0.69 -5.05 67.09
N GLY A 445 0.28 -6.28 66.77
CA GLY A 445 -0.32 -7.21 67.73
C GLY A 445 -1.75 -6.88 68.18
N LYS A 446 -2.35 -5.79 67.69
CA LYS A 446 -3.74 -5.38 68.02
C LYS A 446 -4.71 -5.75 66.90
N ASP A 447 -5.89 -6.26 67.27
CA ASP A 447 -6.96 -6.52 66.31
C ASP A 447 -7.51 -5.22 65.73
N ILE A 448 -7.62 -5.14 64.41
CA ILE A 448 -8.15 -3.97 63.70
C ILE A 448 -9.17 -4.38 62.63
N SER A 449 -10.05 -3.45 62.27
CA SER A 449 -11.03 -3.73 61.22
C SER A 449 -10.34 -3.95 59.87
N PRO A 450 -10.86 -4.84 59.00
CA PRO A 450 -10.20 -5.13 57.72
C PRO A 450 -10.09 -3.91 56.79
N ILE A 451 -11.03 -2.95 56.90
CA ILE A 451 -10.97 -1.67 56.18
C ILE A 451 -9.76 -0.85 56.63
N ARG A 452 -9.57 -0.71 57.94
CA ARG A 452 -8.48 0.09 58.51
C ARG A 452 -7.12 -0.59 58.30
N LEU A 453 -7.09 -1.91 58.31
CA LEU A 453 -5.92 -2.70 57.93
C LEU A 453 -5.51 -2.41 56.49
N LYS A 454 -6.47 -2.50 55.57
CA LYS A 454 -6.24 -2.20 54.16
C LYS A 454 -5.70 -0.79 53.96
N GLU A 455 -6.26 0.20 54.64
CA GLU A 455 -5.78 1.59 54.59
C GLU A 455 -4.35 1.72 55.12
N ASN A 456 -4.05 1.12 56.27
CA ASN A 456 -2.71 1.14 56.84
C ASN A 456 -1.68 0.50 55.90
N VAL A 457 -1.98 -0.67 55.33
CA VAL A 457 -1.09 -1.35 54.37
C VAL A 457 -0.91 -0.50 53.11
N LEU A 458 -1.99 0.03 52.52
CA LEU A 458 -1.91 0.85 51.30
C LEU A 458 -1.08 2.13 51.49
N ASN A 459 -0.98 2.66 52.72
CA ASN A 459 -0.10 3.81 52.99
C ASN A 459 1.39 3.49 52.81
N TYR A 460 1.81 2.21 52.89
CA TYR A 460 3.19 1.81 52.60
C TYR A 460 3.47 1.64 51.10
N PHE A 461 2.42 1.51 50.29
CA PHE A 461 2.51 1.37 48.83
C PHE A 461 2.19 2.68 48.09
N ARG A 462 2.31 3.82 48.78
CA ARG A 462 2.18 5.13 48.14
C ARG A 462 3.40 5.40 47.26
N PRO A 463 3.23 5.96 46.06
CA PRO A 463 4.32 6.10 45.10
C PRO A 463 5.36 7.12 45.57
N PHE A 464 6.62 6.92 45.18
CA PHE A 464 7.75 7.81 45.44
C PHE A 464 8.03 8.67 44.21
N VAL A 465 7.36 9.82 44.09
CA VAL A 465 7.25 10.57 42.83
C VAL A 465 7.60 12.05 43.01
N PRO A 466 8.09 12.72 41.95
CA PRO A 466 8.46 14.14 42.00
C PRO A 466 7.27 15.07 42.20
N SER A 467 7.58 16.33 42.49
CA SER A 467 6.66 17.46 42.44
C SER A 467 5.94 17.54 41.09
N PHE A 468 4.72 18.04 41.10
CA PHE A 468 3.76 18.12 40.00
C PHE A 468 3.31 16.77 39.41
N THR A 469 3.47 15.67 40.14
CA THR A 469 2.86 14.40 39.78
C THR A 469 1.33 14.46 40.01
N ARG A 470 0.58 13.90 39.06
CA ARG A 470 -0.88 13.83 39.07
C ARG A 470 -1.36 12.68 39.95
N PHE A 471 -2.26 12.95 40.88
CA PHE A 471 -2.90 11.95 41.75
C PHE A 471 -4.41 11.89 41.53
N TYR A 472 -4.97 10.70 41.36
CA TYR A 472 -6.41 10.50 41.38
C TYR A 472 -6.89 10.31 42.81
N ARG A 473 -7.90 11.07 43.22
CA ARG A 473 -8.47 11.04 44.57
C ARG A 473 -9.97 10.78 44.51
N LYS A 474 -10.49 10.13 45.55
CA LYS A 474 -11.93 9.97 45.77
C LYS A 474 -12.32 10.19 47.22
N LYS A 475 -13.57 10.57 47.42
CA LYS A 475 -14.24 10.62 48.72
C LYS A 475 -15.70 10.23 48.54
N ASN A 476 -16.17 9.30 49.36
CA ASN A 476 -17.55 8.83 49.33
C ASN A 476 -18.30 9.46 50.51
N VAL A 477 -19.41 10.14 50.24
CA VAL A 477 -20.23 10.84 51.25
C VAL A 477 -21.69 10.46 51.03
N GLY A 478 -22.21 9.56 51.88
CA GLY A 478 -23.52 8.95 51.66
C GLY A 478 -23.57 8.24 50.30
N ASP A 479 -24.57 8.57 49.48
CA ASP A 479 -24.76 8.04 48.12
C ASP A 479 -24.00 8.84 47.03
N ARG A 480 -23.20 9.84 47.41
CA ARG A 480 -22.46 10.69 46.46
C ARG A 480 -20.97 10.38 46.50
N ASP A 481 -20.42 10.08 45.33
CA ASP A 481 -18.98 9.91 45.12
C ASP A 481 -18.36 11.16 44.50
N PHE A 482 -17.41 11.74 45.22
CA PHE A 482 -16.61 12.86 44.77
C PHE A 482 -15.27 12.39 44.23
N HIS A 483 -14.93 12.83 43.02
CA HIS A 483 -13.71 12.46 42.33
C HIS A 483 -12.87 13.69 42.03
N TYR A 484 -11.55 13.59 42.28
CA TYR A 484 -10.62 14.71 42.11
C TYR A 484 -9.32 14.28 41.43
N ILE A 485 -8.63 15.27 40.86
CA ILE A 485 -7.27 15.17 40.37
C ILE A 485 -6.43 16.15 41.16
N GLY A 486 -5.51 15.64 41.97
CA GLY A 486 -4.57 16.44 42.77
C GLY A 486 -3.23 16.59 42.10
N PHE A 487 -2.63 17.77 42.21
CA PHE A 487 -1.24 18.02 41.87
C PHE A 487 -0.51 18.50 43.11
N VAL A 488 0.53 17.76 43.49
CA VAL A 488 1.38 18.08 44.65
C VAL A 488 2.51 18.99 44.18
N LYS A 489 2.69 20.16 44.80
CA LYS A 489 3.81 21.08 44.57
C LYS A 489 4.60 21.26 45.85
N TYR A 490 5.91 21.02 45.77
CA TYR A 490 6.87 21.43 46.80
C TYR A 490 7.47 22.80 46.43
N ASP A 491 7.39 23.77 47.32
CA ASP A 491 8.01 25.10 47.20
C ASP A 491 9.22 25.18 48.14
N ARG A 492 10.42 25.12 47.55
CA ARG A 492 11.68 25.08 48.30
C ARG A 492 12.01 26.41 48.99
N GLU A 493 11.59 27.54 48.41
CA GLU A 493 11.87 28.85 48.99
C GLU A 493 11.03 29.09 50.24
N LYS A 494 9.76 28.64 50.21
CA LYS A 494 8.84 28.75 51.35
C LYS A 494 8.94 27.57 52.32
N ASN A 495 9.63 26.50 51.94
CA ASN A 495 9.70 25.24 52.66
C ASN A 495 8.29 24.70 53.02
N ASP A 496 7.37 24.79 52.06
CA ASP A 496 6.01 24.27 52.18
C ASP A 496 5.69 23.29 51.03
N ILE A 497 4.74 22.40 51.27
CA ILE A 497 4.24 21.47 50.28
C ILE A 497 2.72 21.53 50.24
N SER A 498 2.17 21.57 49.03
CA SER A 498 0.74 21.83 48.81
C SER A 498 0.16 20.90 47.76
N GLU A 499 -1.06 20.40 47.98
CA GLU A 499 -1.89 19.74 46.97
C GLU A 499 -2.98 20.70 46.53
N VAL A 500 -3.08 20.94 45.23
CA VAL A 500 -4.23 21.61 44.63
C VAL A 500 -5.06 20.56 43.92
N GLY A 501 -6.28 20.36 44.41
CA GLY A 501 -7.23 19.40 43.88
C GLY A 501 -8.21 20.04 42.91
N PHE A 502 -8.32 19.48 41.71
CA PHE A 502 -9.31 19.82 40.69
C PHE A 502 -10.44 18.79 40.69
N SER A 503 -11.67 19.22 40.42
CA SER A 503 -12.76 18.28 40.18
C SER A 503 -12.45 17.39 38.97
N TYR A 504 -12.59 16.07 39.12
CA TYR A 504 -12.39 15.13 38.00
C TYR A 504 -13.39 15.38 36.87
N ARG A 505 -14.59 15.91 37.18
CA ARG A 505 -15.56 16.33 36.17
C ARG A 505 -15.01 17.46 35.30
N ALA A 506 -14.29 18.43 35.86
CA ALA A 506 -13.69 19.52 35.10
C ALA A 506 -12.62 19.01 34.11
N TYR A 507 -11.88 17.96 34.50
CA TYR A 507 -10.98 17.25 33.59
C TYR A 507 -11.75 16.57 32.45
N ARG A 508 -12.84 15.86 32.76
CA ARG A 508 -13.69 15.23 31.73
C ARG A 508 -14.30 16.26 30.77
N GLU A 509 -14.73 17.41 31.27
CA GLU A 509 -15.21 18.53 30.47
C GLU A 509 -14.11 19.17 29.61
N PHE A 510 -12.84 19.14 30.05
CA PHE A 510 -11.71 19.60 29.24
C PHE A 510 -11.37 18.66 28.08
N ILE A 511 -11.45 17.34 28.29
CA ILE A 511 -11.18 16.33 27.26
C ILE A 511 -12.34 16.20 26.26
N HIS A 512 -13.58 16.39 26.74
CA HIS A 512 -14.81 16.14 25.97
C HIS A 512 -14.87 16.81 24.57
N PRO A 513 -14.54 18.11 24.39
CA PRO A 513 -14.62 18.76 23.09
C PRO A 513 -13.70 18.13 22.03
N THR A 514 -12.51 17.69 22.42
CA THR A 514 -11.56 17.01 21.51
C THR A 514 -12.11 15.65 21.10
N ALA A 515 -12.58 14.85 22.07
CA ALA A 515 -13.18 13.55 21.80
C ALA A 515 -14.46 13.67 20.94
N LEU A 516 -15.28 14.69 21.17
CA LEU A 516 -16.47 14.96 20.36
C LEU A 516 -16.11 15.26 18.91
N LYS A 517 -15.13 16.13 18.66
CA LYS A 517 -14.64 16.43 17.30
C LYS A 517 -14.14 15.16 16.61
N GLN A 518 -13.37 14.33 17.30
CA GLN A 518 -12.86 13.06 16.75
C GLN A 518 -14.01 12.10 16.38
N ILE A 519 -15.05 12.00 17.19
CA ILE A 519 -16.23 11.16 16.92
C ILE A 519 -17.06 11.71 15.75
N VAL A 520 -17.23 13.04 15.66
CA VAL A 520 -17.89 13.68 14.51
C VAL A 520 -17.12 13.40 13.22
N VAL A 521 -15.79 13.53 13.24
CA VAL A 521 -14.92 13.18 12.10
C VAL A 521 -15.08 11.70 11.73
N LEU A 522 -15.09 10.80 12.72
CA LEU A 522 -15.34 9.37 12.48
C LEU A 522 -16.70 9.14 11.80
N GLY A 523 -17.76 9.82 12.26
CA GLY A 523 -19.08 9.75 11.64
C GLY A 523 -19.08 10.19 10.18
N VAL A 524 -18.43 11.32 9.88
CA VAL A 524 -18.28 11.83 8.50
C VAL A 524 -17.50 10.85 7.63
N VAL A 525 -16.40 10.30 8.13
CA VAL A 525 -15.57 9.31 7.41
C VAL A 525 -16.36 8.03 7.14
N VAL A 526 -17.11 7.52 8.12
CA VAL A 526 -17.96 6.33 7.95
C VAL A 526 -19.03 6.59 6.89
N VAL A 527 -19.71 7.74 6.92
CA VAL A 527 -20.69 8.12 5.89
C VAL A 527 -20.04 8.21 4.51
N ALA A 528 -18.86 8.81 4.40
CA ALA A 528 -18.12 8.89 3.15
C ALA A 528 -17.76 7.49 2.61
N ILE A 529 -17.31 6.57 3.45
CA ILE A 529 -16.92 5.21 3.01
C ILE A 529 -18.14 4.33 2.70
N VAL A 530 -19.26 4.50 3.41
CA VAL A 530 -20.46 3.68 3.19
C VAL A 530 -21.29 4.17 1.99
N PHE A 531 -21.32 5.48 1.73
CA PHE A 531 -22.18 6.05 0.68
C PHE A 531 -21.40 6.63 -0.49
N LEU A 532 -20.42 7.50 -0.22
CA LEU A 532 -19.73 8.27 -1.27
C LEU A 532 -18.71 7.40 -2.03
N PHE A 533 -17.99 6.54 -1.31
CA PHE A 533 -16.97 5.68 -1.89
C PHE A 533 -17.53 4.58 -2.82
N PRO A 534 -18.60 3.83 -2.47
CA PRO A 534 -19.21 2.87 -3.40
C PRO A 534 -19.85 3.56 -4.59
N PHE A 535 -20.44 4.75 -4.39
CA PHE A 535 -20.99 5.57 -5.47
C PHE A 535 -19.89 5.98 -6.46
N PHE A 536 -18.77 6.49 -5.96
CA PHE A 536 -17.62 6.86 -6.78
C PHE A 536 -17.11 5.66 -7.59
N PHE A 537 -16.83 4.51 -6.96
CA PHE A 537 -16.34 3.32 -7.66
C PHE A 537 -17.34 2.73 -8.66
N ARG A 538 -18.64 2.87 -8.37
CA ARG A 538 -19.68 2.42 -9.30
C ARG A 538 -19.64 3.22 -10.60
N GLU A 539 -19.53 4.53 -10.52
CA GLU A 539 -19.43 5.39 -11.70
C GLU A 539 -18.04 5.36 -12.34
N SER A 540 -16.99 5.26 -11.54
CA SER A 540 -15.62 5.37 -12.03
C SER A 540 -15.08 4.07 -12.64
N LEU A 541 -15.51 2.91 -12.14
CA LEU A 541 -14.91 1.63 -12.51
C LEU A 541 -15.95 0.65 -13.03
N LEU A 542 -17.05 0.45 -12.30
CA LEU A 542 -18.02 -0.58 -12.68
C LEU A 542 -18.86 -0.24 -13.89
N SER A 543 -19.36 1.00 -13.98
CA SER A 543 -20.19 1.38 -15.13
C SER A 543 -19.38 1.36 -16.43
N PRO A 544 -18.15 1.90 -16.51
CA PRO A 544 -17.33 1.77 -17.70
C PRO A 544 -17.01 0.32 -18.07
N LEU A 545 -16.69 -0.54 -17.09
CA LEU A 545 -16.45 -1.96 -17.34
C LEU A 545 -17.69 -2.69 -17.83
N LYS A 546 -18.87 -2.36 -17.29
CA LYS A 546 -20.14 -2.92 -17.75
C LYS A 546 -20.48 -2.44 -19.15
N ASP A 547 -20.35 -1.14 -19.42
CA ASP A 547 -20.58 -0.56 -20.75
C ASP A 547 -19.67 -1.22 -21.80
N LEU A 548 -18.42 -1.53 -21.42
CA LEU A 548 -17.47 -2.24 -22.26
C LEU A 548 -17.87 -3.70 -22.48
N LEU A 549 -18.27 -4.41 -21.42
CA LEU A 549 -18.75 -5.79 -21.50
C LEU A 549 -20.01 -5.91 -22.39
N ASP A 550 -21.00 -5.04 -22.16
CA ASP A 550 -22.23 -4.96 -22.97
C ASP A 550 -21.89 -4.61 -24.43
N GLY A 551 -20.86 -3.76 -24.64
CA GLY A 551 -20.32 -3.44 -25.96
C GLY A 551 -19.76 -4.66 -26.68
N VAL A 552 -18.93 -5.45 -25.99
CA VAL A 552 -18.35 -6.70 -26.50
C VAL A 552 -19.44 -7.72 -26.83
N GLU A 553 -20.43 -7.93 -25.95
CA GLU A 553 -21.54 -8.87 -26.21
C GLU A 553 -22.34 -8.49 -27.46
N ARG A 554 -22.62 -7.20 -27.66
CA ARG A 554 -23.36 -6.73 -28.83
C ARG A 554 -22.57 -6.88 -30.13
N VAL A 555 -21.27 -6.65 -30.10
CA VAL A 555 -20.38 -6.87 -31.24
C VAL A 555 -20.29 -8.36 -31.57
N ASN A 556 -20.19 -9.23 -30.56
CA ASN A 556 -20.24 -10.68 -30.73
C ASN A 556 -21.59 -11.15 -31.32
N GLY A 557 -22.69 -10.45 -30.98
CA GLY A 557 -24.01 -10.63 -31.58
C GLY A 557 -24.14 -10.08 -33.01
N GLY A 558 -23.07 -9.57 -33.62
CA GLY A 558 -23.03 -9.09 -35.01
C GLY A 558 -23.36 -7.61 -35.21
N ASN A 559 -23.59 -6.84 -34.13
CA ASN A 559 -23.87 -5.40 -34.20
C ASN A 559 -22.57 -4.57 -34.11
N LEU A 560 -22.14 -4.03 -35.26
CA LEU A 560 -20.89 -3.25 -35.39
C LEU A 560 -21.09 -1.73 -35.31
N GLU A 561 -22.31 -1.25 -35.04
CA GLU A 561 -22.59 0.18 -34.85
C GLU A 561 -22.52 0.60 -33.38
N VAL A 562 -22.06 -0.30 -32.51
CA VAL A 562 -21.96 -0.08 -31.08
C VAL A 562 -20.77 0.82 -30.77
N LYS A 563 -20.99 1.83 -29.92
CA LYS A 563 -19.95 2.69 -29.38
C LYS A 563 -20.04 2.75 -27.87
N VAL A 564 -18.95 2.42 -27.19
CA VAL A 564 -18.83 2.47 -25.74
C VAL A 564 -18.45 3.90 -25.33
N PRO A 565 -19.18 4.56 -24.41
CA PRO A 565 -18.86 5.91 -23.98
C PRO A 565 -17.57 5.94 -23.13
N ILE A 566 -16.65 6.86 -23.45
CA ILE A 566 -15.45 7.10 -22.64
C ILE A 566 -15.82 8.08 -21.53
N ARG A 567 -16.05 7.56 -20.32
CA ARG A 567 -16.45 8.38 -19.15
C ARG A 567 -15.26 9.01 -18.43
N ILE A 568 -14.10 8.36 -18.47
CA ILE A 568 -12.88 8.75 -17.73
C ILE A 568 -11.68 8.58 -18.67
N GLN A 569 -10.64 9.39 -18.48
CA GLN A 569 -9.39 9.33 -19.25
C GLN A 569 -8.30 8.58 -18.48
N ASP A 570 -8.61 7.35 -18.05
CA ASP A 570 -7.71 6.43 -17.36
C ASP A 570 -7.47 5.16 -18.21
N GLU A 571 -6.92 4.10 -17.62
CA GLU A 571 -6.66 2.82 -18.30
C GLU A 571 -7.95 2.20 -18.86
N ILE A 572 -9.08 2.38 -18.18
CA ILE A 572 -10.38 1.87 -18.64
C ILE A 572 -10.90 2.72 -19.80
N GLY A 573 -10.72 4.04 -19.73
CA GLY A 573 -10.98 4.93 -20.86
C GLY A 573 -10.17 4.61 -22.10
N PHE A 574 -8.88 4.30 -21.91
CA PHE A 574 -7.99 3.85 -22.98
C PHE A 574 -8.47 2.53 -23.59
N LEU A 575 -8.91 1.58 -22.75
CA LEU A 575 -9.47 0.30 -23.20
C LEU A 575 -10.77 0.50 -24.00
N ALA A 576 -11.67 1.38 -23.54
CA ALA A 576 -12.90 1.72 -24.24
C ALA A 576 -12.63 2.40 -25.59
N ASN A 577 -11.62 3.28 -25.66
CA ASN A 577 -11.21 3.91 -26.90
C ASN A 577 -10.62 2.89 -27.89
N SER A 578 -9.74 2.00 -27.41
CA SER A 578 -9.15 0.93 -28.21
C SER A 578 -10.20 -0.03 -28.73
N PHE A 579 -11.20 -0.38 -27.90
CA PHE A 579 -12.35 -1.18 -28.31
C PHE A 579 -13.16 -0.49 -29.41
N ASN A 580 -13.51 0.80 -29.26
CA ASN A 580 -14.26 1.54 -30.28
C ASN A 580 -13.51 1.62 -31.62
N ASN A 581 -12.18 1.81 -31.58
CA ASN A 581 -11.37 1.84 -32.79
C ASN A 581 -11.37 0.49 -33.50
N MET A 582 -11.23 -0.61 -32.74
CA MET A 582 -11.33 -1.96 -33.29
C MET A 582 -12.70 -2.20 -33.96
N VAL A 583 -13.81 -1.82 -33.29
CA VAL A 583 -15.16 -1.96 -33.86
C VAL A 583 -15.33 -1.15 -35.14
N SER A 584 -14.81 0.09 -35.19
CA SER A 584 -14.84 0.89 -36.42
C SER A 584 -14.08 0.19 -37.56
N SER A 585 -12.87 -0.29 -37.29
CA SER A 585 -12.07 -1.01 -38.29
C SER A 585 -12.79 -2.25 -38.83
N ILE A 586 -13.46 -3.01 -37.97
CA ILE A 586 -14.25 -4.18 -38.38
C ILE A 586 -15.46 -3.77 -39.24
N ARG A 587 -16.17 -2.70 -38.84
CA ARG A 587 -17.30 -2.17 -39.61
C ARG A 587 -16.88 -1.70 -41.00
N ASP A 588 -15.79 -0.95 -41.06
CA ASP A 588 -15.29 -0.39 -42.31
C ASP A 588 -14.82 -1.51 -43.25
N ALA A 589 -14.14 -2.53 -42.72
CA ALA A 589 -13.79 -3.74 -43.47
C ALA A 589 -15.04 -4.48 -44.02
N ARG A 590 -16.11 -4.59 -43.22
CA ARG A 590 -17.36 -5.24 -43.64
C ARG A 590 -18.11 -4.44 -44.72
N ARG A 591 -18.18 -3.12 -44.60
CA ARG A 591 -18.79 -2.25 -45.64
C ARG A 591 -18.04 -2.38 -46.96
N GLU A 592 -16.72 -2.36 -46.91
CA GLU A 592 -15.90 -2.50 -48.12
C GLU A 592 -16.06 -3.88 -48.77
N LEU A 593 -16.29 -4.95 -47.98
CA LEU A 593 -16.65 -6.28 -48.51
C LEU A 593 -18.03 -6.28 -49.18
N GLN A 594 -19.00 -5.55 -48.61
CA GLN A 594 -20.38 -5.52 -49.11
C GLN A 594 -20.54 -4.65 -50.37
N ASP A 595 -19.81 -3.54 -50.46
CA ASP A 595 -19.72 -2.72 -51.67
C ASP A 595 -19.06 -3.50 -52.81
N TYR A 596 -18.04 -4.32 -52.50
CA TYR A 596 -17.37 -5.18 -53.46
C TYR A 596 -18.26 -6.35 -53.92
N SER A 597 -19.02 -6.97 -53.00
CA SER A 597 -20.03 -7.99 -53.33
C SER A 597 -21.08 -7.41 -54.28
N SER A 598 -21.63 -6.23 -53.97
CA SER A 598 -22.64 -5.54 -54.79
C SER A 598 -22.11 -5.18 -56.18
N TYR A 599 -20.83 -4.78 -56.27
CA TYR A 599 -20.13 -4.54 -57.53
C TYR A 599 -19.95 -5.81 -58.37
N LEU A 600 -19.72 -6.97 -57.74
CA LEU A 600 -19.64 -8.26 -58.42
C LEU A 600 -21.01 -8.80 -58.84
N THR A 601 -22.06 -8.68 -58.02
CA THR A 601 -23.41 -9.16 -58.35
C THR A 601 -23.98 -8.47 -59.59
N ALA A 602 -23.66 -7.18 -59.78
CA ALA A 602 -23.97 -6.44 -61.00
C ALA A 602 -23.26 -6.99 -62.26
N LYS A 603 -22.14 -7.69 -62.09
CA LYS A 603 -21.31 -8.26 -63.17
C LYS A 603 -21.61 -9.73 -63.45
N VAL A 604 -22.04 -10.50 -62.44
CA VAL A 604 -22.37 -11.93 -62.53
C VAL A 604 -23.73 -12.19 -63.21
N ARG A 605 -24.68 -11.23 -63.18
CA ARG A 605 -25.98 -11.31 -63.88
C ARG A 605 -25.89 -11.48 -65.42
N LEU A 606 -24.69 -11.40 -66.00
CA LEU A 606 -24.45 -11.51 -67.45
C LEU A 606 -24.00 -12.89 -67.94
N ARG A 607 -23.79 -13.90 -67.09
CA ARG A 607 -23.43 -15.25 -67.57
C ARG A 607 -24.09 -16.37 -66.74
N THR A 608 -25.17 -16.92 -67.31
CA THR A 608 -25.84 -18.21 -67.01
C THR A 608 -24.85 -19.39 -66.88
N GLU A 609 -25.19 -20.53 -66.30
CA GLU A 609 -26.00 -20.98 -65.14
C GLU A 609 -25.54 -22.45 -64.92
N GLU A 610 -25.71 -23.00 -63.72
CA GLU A 610 -25.33 -24.36 -63.26
C GLU A 610 -23.86 -24.69 -62.89
N LEU A 611 -22.80 -24.18 -63.55
CA LEU A 611 -21.42 -24.34 -63.03
C LEU A 611 -21.00 -23.17 -62.10
N SER A 612 -21.76 -22.08 -62.13
CA SER A 612 -21.52 -20.84 -61.38
C SER A 612 -21.55 -21.07 -59.88
N GLU A 613 -22.52 -21.82 -59.37
CA GLU A 613 -22.84 -21.79 -57.94
C GLU A 613 -21.70 -22.35 -57.07
N LYS A 614 -21.09 -23.48 -57.45
CA LYS A 614 -19.94 -24.05 -56.71
C LYS A 614 -18.63 -23.29 -56.90
N ILE A 615 -18.43 -22.68 -58.08
CA ILE A 615 -17.23 -21.87 -58.35
C ILE A 615 -17.35 -20.52 -57.65
N GLU A 616 -18.55 -19.94 -57.60
CA GLU A 616 -18.89 -18.72 -56.88
C GLU A 616 -18.84 -18.94 -55.38
N GLU A 617 -19.34 -20.07 -54.87
CA GLU A 617 -19.18 -20.47 -53.47
C GLU A 617 -17.71 -20.65 -53.11
N LEU A 618 -16.92 -21.36 -53.93
CA LEU A 618 -15.46 -21.50 -53.72
C LEU A 618 -14.70 -20.17 -53.86
N GLN A 619 -15.09 -19.30 -54.79
CA GLN A 619 -14.46 -17.99 -54.98
C GLN A 619 -14.83 -17.03 -53.84
N ASN A 620 -16.08 -17.05 -53.37
CA ASN A 620 -16.51 -16.27 -52.22
C ASN A 620 -15.83 -16.75 -50.93
N LEU A 621 -15.75 -18.07 -50.72
CA LEU A 621 -15.00 -18.65 -49.61
C LEU A 621 -13.53 -18.30 -49.67
N LYS A 622 -12.92 -18.31 -50.87
CA LYS A 622 -11.51 -17.92 -51.05
C LYS A 622 -11.30 -16.42 -50.80
N ILE A 623 -12.18 -15.55 -51.29
CA ILE A 623 -12.11 -14.11 -51.04
C ILE A 623 -12.31 -13.79 -49.56
N GLN A 624 -13.24 -14.48 -48.90
CA GLN A 624 -13.45 -14.37 -47.46
C GLN A 624 -12.22 -14.84 -46.69
N GLN A 625 -11.66 -15.99 -47.05
CA GLN A 625 -10.45 -16.52 -46.45
C GLN A 625 -9.23 -15.60 -46.67
N ASP A 626 -9.05 -15.06 -47.87
CA ASP A 626 -7.97 -14.11 -48.18
C ASP A 626 -8.18 -12.76 -47.46
N GLY A 627 -9.43 -12.36 -47.23
CA GLY A 627 -9.80 -11.21 -46.39
C GLY A 627 -9.47 -11.43 -44.91
N ASP A 628 -9.79 -12.60 -44.36
CA ASP A 628 -9.46 -13.00 -43.00
C ASP A 628 -7.94 -13.11 -42.81
N TYR A 629 -7.23 -13.63 -43.82
CA TYR A 629 -5.77 -13.63 -43.85
C TYR A 629 -5.19 -12.21 -43.88
N PHE A 630 -5.78 -11.31 -44.67
CA PHE A 630 -5.36 -9.91 -44.72
C PHE A 630 -5.51 -9.24 -43.36
N LEU A 631 -6.68 -9.40 -42.72
CA LEU A 631 -6.95 -8.82 -41.40
C LEU A 631 -5.98 -9.35 -40.34
N THR A 632 -5.76 -10.67 -40.33
CA THR A 632 -4.80 -11.30 -39.39
C THR A 632 -3.38 -10.78 -39.62
N SER A 633 -2.97 -10.58 -40.88
CA SER A 633 -1.65 -10.01 -41.21
C SER A 633 -1.49 -8.57 -40.71
N LEU A 634 -2.55 -7.75 -40.73
CA LEU A 634 -2.54 -6.39 -40.21
C LEU A 634 -2.42 -6.35 -38.68
N LEU A 635 -2.95 -7.36 -37.98
CA LEU A 635 -2.81 -7.49 -36.54
C LEU A 635 -1.43 -8.04 -36.13
N ALA A 636 -0.87 -8.96 -36.92
CA ALA A 636 0.41 -9.59 -36.62
C ALA A 636 1.63 -8.70 -36.93
N LYS A 637 1.62 -7.94 -38.04
CA LYS A 637 2.77 -7.12 -38.46
C LYS A 637 3.30 -6.14 -37.41
N PRO A 638 2.46 -5.36 -36.69
CA PRO A 638 2.93 -4.44 -35.66
C PRO A 638 3.63 -5.12 -34.47
N LEU A 639 3.38 -6.42 -34.24
CA LEU A 639 3.95 -7.17 -33.13
C LEU A 639 5.39 -7.62 -33.40
N ASN A 640 5.79 -7.67 -34.69
CA ASN A 640 7.18 -7.85 -35.12
C ASN A 640 7.93 -6.52 -34.96
N TYR A 641 8.41 -6.25 -33.75
CA TYR A 641 8.95 -4.94 -33.39
C TYR A 641 10.44 -5.01 -33.01
N ASN A 642 11.27 -4.29 -33.74
CA ASN A 642 12.69 -4.11 -33.41
C ASN A 642 12.84 -2.86 -32.52
N ALA A 643 12.72 -3.04 -31.20
CA ALA A 643 12.80 -1.93 -30.25
C ALA A 643 14.21 -1.65 -29.73
N ASN A 644 15.24 -2.29 -30.28
CA ASN A 644 16.61 -2.16 -29.78
C ASN A 644 17.18 -0.76 -30.03
N LYS A 645 17.56 -0.07 -28.95
CA LYS A 645 18.19 1.27 -28.94
C LYS A 645 19.68 1.24 -28.55
N SER A 646 20.31 0.06 -28.48
CA SER A 646 21.70 -0.07 -28.06
C SER A 646 22.67 0.54 -29.07
N THR A 647 23.73 1.18 -28.57
CA THR A 647 24.83 1.68 -29.42
C THR A 647 25.93 0.63 -29.64
N ARG A 648 25.90 -0.48 -28.88
CA ARG A 648 26.90 -1.55 -28.92
C ARG A 648 26.39 -2.86 -29.52
N ILE A 649 25.06 -3.05 -29.53
CA ILE A 649 24.44 -4.26 -30.08
C ILE A 649 23.51 -3.84 -31.20
N SER A 650 23.75 -4.34 -32.40
CA SER A 650 22.92 -4.10 -33.58
C SER A 650 22.06 -5.33 -33.87
N THR A 651 20.77 -5.12 -34.12
CA THR A 651 19.79 -6.18 -34.42
C THR A 651 19.12 -5.93 -35.77
N GLN A 652 19.03 -6.95 -36.62
CA GLN A 652 18.36 -6.90 -37.93
C GLN A 652 17.44 -8.10 -38.10
N PHE A 653 16.26 -7.88 -38.69
CA PHE A 653 15.26 -8.92 -38.94
C PHE A 653 15.08 -9.11 -40.44
N LEU A 654 14.87 -10.36 -40.84
CA LEU A 654 14.34 -10.73 -42.13
C LEU A 654 13.17 -11.69 -41.87
N LEU A 655 12.00 -11.38 -42.39
CA LEU A 655 10.81 -12.21 -42.27
C LEU A 655 10.21 -12.39 -43.66
N ARG A 656 10.01 -13.65 -44.06
CA ARG A 656 9.39 -14.04 -45.32
C ARG A 656 8.42 -15.17 -45.04
N GLN A 657 7.15 -14.80 -44.91
CA GLN A 657 6.10 -15.77 -44.68
C GLN A 657 5.73 -16.48 -45.99
N LYS A 658 5.47 -17.77 -45.90
CA LYS A 658 5.15 -18.68 -47.01
C LYS A 658 3.84 -18.30 -47.69
N LYS A 659 2.81 -17.96 -46.92
CA LYS A 659 1.51 -17.59 -47.48
C LYS A 659 1.54 -16.15 -47.96
N GLN A 660 1.98 -15.96 -49.19
CA GLN A 660 1.84 -14.69 -49.90
C GLN A 660 0.52 -14.68 -50.66
N PHE A 661 -0.26 -13.63 -50.46
CA PHE A 661 -1.53 -13.45 -51.13
C PHE A 661 -1.70 -11.98 -51.53
N GLU A 662 -2.48 -11.76 -52.57
CA GLU A 662 -2.81 -10.42 -53.03
C GLU A 662 -4.29 -10.19 -52.75
N PHE A 663 -4.57 -9.22 -51.88
CA PHE A 663 -5.92 -8.83 -51.54
C PHE A 663 -6.09 -7.35 -51.90
N ARG A 664 -6.98 -7.06 -52.85
CA ARG A 664 -7.27 -5.70 -53.33
C ARG A 664 -6.04 -4.92 -53.84
N GLY A 665 -5.15 -5.57 -54.59
CA GLY A 665 -3.94 -4.95 -55.16
C GLY A 665 -2.82 -4.69 -54.16
N LYS A 666 -3.00 -5.07 -52.89
CA LYS A 666 -1.97 -5.04 -51.85
C LYS A 666 -1.44 -6.45 -51.65
N ARG A 667 -0.13 -6.61 -51.76
CA ARG A 667 0.55 -7.86 -51.41
C ARG A 667 0.69 -7.92 -49.89
N ALA A 668 0.22 -9.01 -49.30
CA ALA A 668 0.35 -9.30 -47.89
C ALA A 668 0.83 -10.74 -47.70
N ASP A 669 1.36 -10.98 -46.52
CA ASP A 669 2.02 -12.21 -46.15
C ASP A 669 1.61 -12.59 -44.72
N LEU A 670 1.37 -13.89 -44.50
CA LEU A 670 0.86 -14.44 -43.25
C LEU A 670 1.62 -15.72 -42.92
N GLY A 671 2.08 -15.86 -41.68
CA GLY A 671 2.76 -17.06 -41.22
C GLY A 671 3.01 -17.06 -39.71
N GLY A 672 3.68 -18.10 -39.23
CA GLY A 672 3.91 -18.40 -37.81
C GLY A 672 5.17 -17.79 -37.21
N ASP A 673 6.05 -17.24 -38.05
CA ASP A 673 7.33 -16.70 -37.60
C ASP A 673 7.24 -15.31 -36.98
N ILE A 674 7.95 -15.09 -35.87
CA ILE A 674 7.99 -13.83 -35.12
C ILE A 674 9.40 -13.46 -34.65
N CYS A 675 9.74 -12.18 -34.78
CA CYS A 675 11.00 -11.61 -34.28
C CYS A 675 10.74 -10.36 -33.42
N ILE A 676 11.27 -10.35 -32.19
CA ILE A 676 11.09 -9.25 -31.24
C ILE A 676 12.42 -8.91 -30.58
N THR A 677 12.69 -7.62 -30.39
CA THR A 677 13.80 -7.16 -29.54
C THR A 677 13.36 -6.01 -28.63
N GLY A 678 14.04 -5.84 -27.50
CA GLY A 678 13.79 -4.77 -26.54
C GLY A 678 14.98 -4.47 -25.66
N ASN A 679 14.91 -3.39 -24.88
CA ASN A 679 15.97 -2.99 -23.94
C ASN A 679 15.47 -3.09 -22.50
N LEU A 680 16.36 -3.51 -21.59
CA LEU A 680 16.07 -3.75 -20.18
C LEU A 680 17.17 -3.19 -19.28
N ARG A 681 16.82 -2.86 -18.03
CA ARG A 681 17.74 -2.43 -16.97
C ARG A 681 17.57 -3.35 -15.76
N LEU A 682 18.59 -4.14 -15.46
CA LEU A 682 18.57 -5.10 -14.36
C LEU A 682 19.64 -4.73 -13.32
N GLY A 683 19.27 -4.77 -12.03
CA GLY A 683 20.13 -4.43 -10.89
C GLY A 683 19.43 -3.54 -9.86
N THR A 684 20.21 -2.82 -9.07
CA THR A 684 19.69 -1.91 -8.03
C THR A 684 19.67 -0.47 -8.53
N SER A 685 18.91 0.42 -7.89
CA SER A 685 18.87 1.84 -8.28
C SER A 685 20.23 2.55 -8.23
N SER A 686 21.18 2.02 -7.46
CA SER A 686 22.57 2.50 -7.36
C SER A 686 23.56 1.84 -8.34
N ASP A 687 23.27 0.62 -8.79
CA ASP A 687 24.15 -0.16 -9.69
C ASP A 687 23.31 -1.08 -10.56
N TYR A 688 23.07 -0.64 -11.81
CA TYR A 688 22.28 -1.37 -12.79
C TYR A 688 23.03 -1.53 -14.11
N LYS A 689 22.73 -2.62 -14.81
CA LYS A 689 23.29 -2.97 -16.11
C LYS A 689 22.21 -2.92 -17.19
N ARG A 690 22.62 -2.54 -18.40
CA ARG A 690 21.74 -2.50 -19.57
C ARG A 690 21.84 -3.80 -20.34
N TYR A 691 20.68 -4.30 -20.75
CA TYR A 691 20.55 -5.52 -21.51
C TYR A 691 19.71 -5.31 -22.76
N VAL A 692 20.03 -6.05 -23.82
CA VAL A 692 19.22 -6.19 -25.03
C VAL A 692 18.57 -7.58 -25.00
N PHE A 693 17.24 -7.59 -24.98
CA PHE A 693 16.46 -8.80 -25.21
C PHE A 693 16.25 -9.00 -26.71
N ALA A 694 16.40 -10.23 -27.18
CA ALA A 694 16.20 -10.58 -28.58
C ALA A 694 15.58 -11.99 -28.67
N MET A 695 14.55 -12.14 -29.49
CA MET A 695 13.82 -13.39 -29.64
C MET A 695 13.50 -13.64 -31.11
N ASN A 696 13.69 -14.88 -31.54
CA ASN A 696 13.10 -15.45 -32.74
C ASN A 696 12.22 -16.65 -32.32
N GLY A 697 11.02 -16.75 -32.85
CA GLY A 697 10.14 -17.89 -32.62
C GLY A 697 9.30 -18.25 -33.83
N ASP A 698 8.84 -19.49 -33.85
CA ASP A 698 7.99 -20.07 -34.88
C ASP A 698 6.83 -20.82 -34.21
N ALA A 699 5.61 -20.39 -34.54
CA ALA A 699 4.39 -20.96 -34.04
C ALA A 699 3.90 -22.13 -34.89
N MET A 700 3.54 -23.24 -34.24
CA MET A 700 3.08 -24.46 -34.89
C MET A 700 1.85 -24.20 -35.79
N GLY A 701 2.03 -24.36 -37.10
CA GLY A 701 0.99 -24.28 -38.12
C GLY A 701 1.41 -23.43 -39.33
N LYS A 702 0.84 -23.66 -40.52
CA LYS A 702 1.35 -23.08 -41.79
C LYS A 702 0.57 -21.88 -42.35
N SER A 703 -0.46 -21.41 -41.64
CA SER A 703 -1.34 -20.32 -42.10
C SER A 703 -2.01 -19.64 -40.89
N MET A 704 -3.35 -19.61 -40.80
CA MET A 704 -4.07 -18.90 -39.74
C MET A 704 -3.72 -19.37 -38.32
N GLN A 705 -3.52 -20.68 -38.11
CA GLN A 705 -3.15 -21.21 -36.80
C GLN A 705 -1.74 -20.76 -36.37
N GLY A 706 -0.77 -20.81 -37.28
CA GLY A 706 0.59 -20.30 -37.03
C GLY A 706 0.55 -18.79 -36.75
N ALA A 707 -0.14 -18.03 -37.59
CA ALA A 707 -0.29 -16.59 -37.38
C ALA A 707 -1.03 -16.21 -36.08
N GLY A 708 -2.01 -17.01 -35.66
CA GLY A 708 -2.67 -16.87 -34.37
C GLY A 708 -1.68 -17.10 -33.21
N GLY A 709 -0.82 -18.10 -33.32
CA GLY A 709 0.24 -18.36 -32.34
C GLY A 709 1.29 -17.25 -32.30
N ALA A 710 1.72 -16.74 -33.46
CA ALA A 710 2.62 -15.60 -33.56
C ALA A 710 2.00 -14.34 -32.93
N LEU A 711 0.70 -14.10 -33.14
CA LEU A 711 -0.02 -12.97 -32.53
C LEU A 711 -0.05 -13.08 -31.01
N VAL A 712 -0.43 -14.24 -30.47
CA VAL A 712 -0.43 -14.47 -29.01
C VAL A 712 0.97 -14.30 -28.43
N MET A 713 1.98 -14.89 -29.06
CA MET A 713 3.38 -14.77 -28.65
C MET A 713 3.83 -13.31 -28.63
N GLY A 714 3.51 -12.57 -29.70
CA GLY A 714 3.88 -11.17 -29.83
C GLY A 714 3.23 -10.27 -28.79
N VAL A 715 1.95 -10.50 -28.46
CA VAL A 715 1.26 -9.74 -27.41
C VAL A 715 1.86 -10.02 -26.04
N VAL A 716 2.12 -11.28 -25.70
CA VAL A 716 2.66 -11.66 -24.39
C VAL A 716 4.08 -11.11 -24.20
N VAL A 717 4.98 -11.31 -25.17
CA VAL A 717 6.37 -10.84 -25.08
C VAL A 717 6.44 -9.31 -25.04
N ASN A 718 5.68 -8.61 -25.89
CA ASN A 718 5.65 -7.15 -25.83
C ASN A 718 5.04 -6.63 -24.51
N SER A 719 4.07 -7.34 -23.93
CA SER A 719 3.52 -7.00 -22.60
C SER A 719 4.55 -7.20 -21.48
N ILE A 720 5.30 -8.30 -21.52
CA ILE A 720 6.42 -8.57 -20.59
C ILE A 720 7.46 -7.44 -20.68
N LEU A 721 7.88 -7.08 -21.90
CA LEU A 721 8.85 -6.02 -22.12
C LEU A 721 8.32 -4.65 -21.67
N ALA A 722 7.06 -4.33 -21.97
CA ALA A 722 6.43 -3.08 -21.54
C ALA A 722 6.39 -2.97 -20.01
N ARG A 723 5.98 -4.02 -19.29
CA ARG A 723 5.97 -4.02 -17.80
C ARG A 723 7.38 -3.98 -17.21
N SER A 724 8.35 -4.57 -17.91
CA SER A 724 9.75 -4.65 -17.46
C SER A 724 10.53 -3.35 -17.72
N ALA A 725 10.13 -2.56 -18.72
CA ALA A 725 10.84 -1.36 -19.17
C ALA A 725 10.03 -0.04 -19.03
N ALA A 726 8.78 -0.09 -18.55
CA ALA A 726 7.94 1.10 -18.33
C ALA A 726 8.62 2.13 -17.42
N ASP A 727 8.45 3.42 -17.73
CA ASP A 727 8.96 4.56 -16.95
C ASP A 727 10.46 4.46 -16.61
N ASP A 728 11.26 3.87 -17.50
CA ASP A 728 12.71 3.73 -17.34
C ASP A 728 13.11 2.92 -16.08
N ARG A 729 12.19 2.07 -15.61
CA ARG A 729 12.30 1.24 -14.41
C ARG A 729 13.53 0.34 -14.44
N ILE A 730 14.15 0.21 -13.27
CA ILE A 730 15.24 -0.75 -13.00
C ILE A 730 14.63 -1.91 -12.22
N LEU A 731 14.83 -3.14 -12.71
CA LEU A 731 14.35 -4.35 -12.06
C LEU A 731 15.46 -4.96 -11.18
N ASP A 732 15.18 -5.10 -9.89
CA ASP A 732 16.07 -5.77 -8.93
C ASP A 732 15.94 -7.30 -9.03
N ILE A 733 16.37 -7.83 -10.17
CA ILE A 733 16.29 -9.25 -10.54
C ILE A 733 17.53 -9.65 -11.35
N SER A 734 17.96 -10.90 -11.24
CA SER A 734 19.08 -11.41 -12.06
C SER A 734 18.64 -11.72 -13.50
N PRO A 735 19.55 -11.66 -14.49
CA PRO A 735 19.24 -12.01 -15.88
C PRO A 735 18.70 -13.44 -16.04
N GLU A 736 19.23 -14.39 -15.26
CA GLU A 736 18.81 -15.80 -15.27
C GLU A 736 17.40 -15.95 -14.71
N GLN A 737 17.09 -15.27 -13.61
CA GLN A 737 15.76 -15.31 -13.01
C GLN A 737 14.73 -14.65 -13.92
N TRP A 738 15.06 -13.51 -14.54
CA TRP A 738 14.16 -12.84 -15.48
C TRP A 738 13.83 -13.74 -16.68
N LEU A 739 14.82 -14.38 -17.31
CA LEU A 739 14.57 -15.33 -18.41
C LEU A 739 13.74 -16.55 -17.97
N THR A 740 13.90 -16.99 -16.72
CA THR A 740 13.09 -18.08 -16.14
C THR A 740 11.63 -17.66 -16.00
N GLU A 741 11.36 -16.48 -15.44
CA GLU A 741 10.01 -15.92 -15.33
C GLU A 741 9.36 -15.72 -16.70
N VAL A 742 10.13 -15.26 -17.69
CA VAL A 742 9.66 -15.14 -19.09
C VAL A 742 9.26 -16.50 -19.67
N TYR A 743 10.10 -17.52 -19.52
CA TYR A 743 9.75 -18.87 -19.99
C TYR A 743 8.50 -19.41 -19.28
N GLU A 744 8.39 -19.25 -17.96
CA GLU A 744 7.23 -19.74 -17.21
C GLU A 744 5.93 -19.06 -17.62
N GLU A 745 5.95 -17.73 -17.83
CA GLU A 745 4.78 -16.97 -18.29
C GLU A 745 4.37 -17.41 -19.70
N LEU A 746 5.33 -17.53 -20.63
CA LEU A 746 5.07 -18.00 -21.99
C LEU A 746 4.52 -19.43 -21.99
N ASN A 747 5.15 -20.33 -21.24
CA ASN A 747 4.74 -21.73 -21.17
C ASN A 747 3.34 -21.87 -20.53
N ALA A 748 3.02 -21.08 -19.51
CA ALA A 748 1.69 -21.09 -18.89
C ALA A 748 0.59 -20.65 -19.86
N VAL A 749 0.85 -19.60 -20.68
CA VAL A 749 -0.10 -19.17 -21.72
C VAL A 749 -0.28 -20.26 -22.76
N PHE A 750 0.81 -20.86 -23.27
CA PHE A 750 0.70 -21.85 -24.33
C PHE A 750 0.15 -23.21 -23.86
N LYS A 751 0.35 -23.57 -22.58
CA LYS A 751 -0.29 -24.75 -21.98
C LYS A 751 -1.81 -24.64 -21.93
N SER A 752 -2.37 -23.42 -21.87
CA SER A 752 -3.83 -23.22 -21.88
C SER A 752 -4.50 -23.62 -23.20
N PHE A 753 -3.73 -23.85 -24.27
CA PHE A 753 -4.24 -24.36 -25.54
C PHE A 753 -4.29 -25.90 -25.59
N ASP A 754 -4.01 -26.62 -24.49
CA ASP A 754 -4.11 -28.08 -24.38
C ASP A 754 -3.41 -28.85 -25.54
N GLY A 755 -2.22 -28.39 -25.95
CA GLY A 755 -1.43 -29.01 -27.02
C GLY A 755 -1.92 -28.72 -28.45
N SER A 756 -3.02 -27.99 -28.63
CA SER A 756 -3.49 -27.55 -29.95
C SER A 756 -2.59 -26.48 -30.59
N MET A 757 -1.77 -25.80 -29.80
CA MET A 757 -0.83 -24.79 -30.25
C MET A 757 0.44 -24.86 -29.39
N ALA A 758 1.60 -24.81 -30.03
CA ALA A 758 2.91 -24.76 -29.39
C ALA A 758 3.82 -23.85 -30.20
N VAL A 759 4.88 -23.32 -29.56
CA VAL A 759 5.82 -22.39 -30.20
C VAL A 759 7.25 -22.86 -29.95
N SER A 760 8.06 -22.94 -30.99
CA SER A 760 9.50 -23.04 -30.84
C SER A 760 10.07 -21.63 -30.73
N ALA A 761 11.00 -21.38 -29.82
CA ALA A 761 11.63 -20.07 -29.70
C ALA A 761 13.03 -20.11 -29.10
N SER A 762 13.87 -19.19 -29.56
CA SER A 762 15.18 -18.89 -28.98
C SER A 762 15.18 -17.47 -28.43
N CYS A 763 15.45 -17.34 -27.13
CA CYS A 763 15.45 -16.07 -26.41
C CYS A 763 16.86 -15.75 -25.90
N PHE A 764 17.30 -14.52 -26.11
CA PHE A 764 18.61 -14.02 -25.73
C PHE A 764 18.48 -12.74 -24.90
N LEU A 765 19.32 -12.61 -23.90
CA LEU A 765 19.48 -11.43 -23.06
C LEU A 765 20.97 -11.08 -22.98
N ILE A 766 21.36 -9.98 -23.61
CA ILE A 766 22.76 -9.64 -23.86
C ILE A 766 23.12 -8.38 -23.10
N GLU A 767 24.13 -8.45 -22.23
CA GLU A 767 24.65 -7.31 -21.47
C GLU A 767 25.45 -6.37 -22.40
N GLU A 768 25.05 -5.09 -22.49
CA GLU A 768 25.66 -4.12 -23.42
C GLU A 768 27.15 -3.86 -23.17
N ALA A 769 27.57 -3.92 -21.90
CA ALA A 769 28.92 -3.52 -21.52
C ALA A 769 29.97 -4.62 -21.77
N SER A 770 29.60 -5.87 -21.49
CA SER A 770 30.51 -7.02 -21.43
C SER A 770 30.36 -7.98 -22.61
N GLY A 771 29.24 -7.91 -23.35
CA GLY A 771 28.87 -8.91 -24.34
C GLY A 771 28.48 -10.26 -23.72
N ARG A 772 28.26 -10.33 -22.39
CA ARG A 772 27.79 -11.54 -21.72
C ARG A 772 26.33 -11.80 -22.11
N THR A 773 26.07 -13.00 -22.63
CA THR A 773 24.78 -13.38 -23.18
C THR A 773 24.20 -14.53 -22.38
N TYR A 774 22.96 -14.36 -21.93
CA TYR A 774 22.13 -15.38 -21.30
C TYR A 774 21.07 -15.80 -22.30
N TYR A 775 20.83 -17.09 -22.48
CA TYR A 775 19.87 -17.55 -23.47
C TYR A 775 19.28 -18.92 -23.14
N PHE A 776 18.14 -19.20 -23.77
CA PHE A 776 17.59 -20.55 -23.84
C PHE A 776 16.98 -20.77 -25.24
N ASN A 777 16.92 -22.03 -25.65
CA ASN A 777 16.32 -22.45 -26.91
C ASN A 777 15.32 -23.57 -26.61
N ALA A 778 14.05 -23.33 -26.95
CA ALA A 778 12.93 -24.26 -26.78
C ALA A 778 12.59 -24.92 -28.12
N GLU A 779 13.31 -26.00 -28.47
CA GLU A 779 13.13 -26.78 -29.71
C GLU A 779 13.04 -25.91 -30.99
N HIS A 780 13.74 -24.78 -31.03
CA HIS A 780 13.91 -23.94 -32.21
C HIS A 780 15.24 -24.30 -32.90
N PRO A 781 15.39 -24.08 -34.23
CA PRO A 781 16.62 -24.45 -34.92
C PRO A 781 17.88 -23.88 -34.29
N PHE A 782 18.98 -24.62 -34.44
CA PHE A 782 20.27 -24.27 -33.87
C PHE A 782 20.71 -22.86 -34.26
N THR A 783 21.17 -22.11 -33.26
CA THR A 783 21.70 -20.76 -33.43
C THR A 783 23.11 -20.82 -33.99
N VAL A 784 23.42 -19.98 -34.97
CA VAL A 784 24.75 -19.91 -35.58
C VAL A 784 25.55 -18.75 -35.01
N LEU A 785 26.72 -19.04 -34.46
CA LEU A 785 27.73 -18.06 -34.09
C LEU A 785 28.75 -17.93 -35.23
N TYR A 786 28.81 -16.75 -35.84
CA TYR A 786 29.81 -16.38 -36.83
C TYR A 786 30.92 -15.56 -36.18
N ARG A 787 32.14 -16.12 -36.15
CA ARG A 787 33.32 -15.50 -35.52
C ARG A 787 34.55 -15.72 -36.39
N GLY A 788 35.23 -14.63 -36.74
CA GLY A 788 36.53 -14.68 -37.42
C GLY A 788 36.51 -15.42 -38.77
N GLY A 789 35.41 -15.35 -39.51
CA GLY A 789 35.26 -16.01 -40.81
C GLY A 789 34.68 -17.42 -40.76
N ARG A 790 34.43 -18.00 -39.57
CA ARG A 790 33.86 -19.34 -39.41
C ARG A 790 32.49 -19.30 -38.74
N ALA A 791 31.58 -20.18 -39.16
CA ALA A 791 30.26 -20.36 -38.56
C ALA A 791 30.19 -21.68 -37.80
N VAL A 792 29.70 -21.65 -36.56
CA VAL A 792 29.52 -22.85 -35.71
C VAL A 792 28.18 -22.76 -35.00
N PHE A 793 27.54 -23.89 -34.75
CA PHE A 793 26.35 -23.92 -33.88
C PHE A 793 26.71 -23.55 -32.44
N LEU A 794 25.87 -22.72 -31.82
CA LEU A 794 26.05 -22.28 -30.45
C LEU A 794 25.67 -23.38 -29.45
N GLU A 795 24.58 -24.09 -29.72
CA GLU A 795 24.07 -25.18 -28.88
C GLU A 795 24.68 -26.54 -29.28
N SER A 796 24.99 -27.38 -28.30
CA SER A 796 25.43 -28.76 -28.52
C SER A 796 24.27 -29.76 -28.64
N SER A 797 23.11 -29.43 -28.06
CA SER A 797 21.87 -30.21 -28.12
C SER A 797 20.68 -29.35 -27.69
N LEU A 798 19.48 -29.69 -28.19
CA LEU A 798 18.21 -29.06 -27.80
C LEU A 798 17.48 -29.96 -26.80
N THR A 799 17.54 -29.63 -25.51
CA THR A 799 16.96 -30.46 -24.44
C THR A 799 15.57 -29.99 -23.98
N LEU A 800 15.25 -28.71 -24.18
CA LEU A 800 13.98 -28.10 -23.77
C LEU A 800 12.93 -28.29 -24.87
N ARG A 801 11.74 -28.80 -24.51
CA ARG A 801 10.61 -28.96 -25.45
C ARG A 801 10.03 -27.61 -25.89
N LYS A 802 9.28 -27.59 -27.00
CA LYS A 802 8.52 -26.42 -27.44
C LYS A 802 7.66 -25.84 -26.32
N ILE A 803 7.53 -24.52 -26.31
CA ILE A 803 6.72 -23.78 -25.34
C ILE A 803 5.25 -24.20 -25.53
N GLY A 804 4.60 -24.61 -24.43
CA GLY A 804 3.25 -25.16 -24.42
C GLY A 804 3.19 -26.67 -24.16
N TRP A 805 4.30 -27.40 -24.28
CA TRP A 805 4.39 -28.82 -23.96
C TRP A 805 5.04 -29.08 -22.59
N GLU A 806 4.78 -30.26 -22.03
CA GLU A 806 5.50 -30.71 -20.84
C GLU A 806 6.90 -31.20 -21.23
N SER A 807 7.93 -30.64 -20.59
CA SER A 807 9.31 -31.06 -20.81
C SER A 807 9.75 -32.04 -19.74
N GLU A 808 10.40 -33.12 -20.17
CA GLU A 808 11.02 -34.14 -19.32
C GLU A 808 12.28 -33.60 -18.63
N TYR A 809 12.86 -32.51 -19.15
CA TYR A 809 14.06 -31.86 -18.65
C TYR A 809 13.71 -30.54 -17.95
N PRO A 810 14.37 -30.20 -16.83
CA PRO A 810 14.14 -28.93 -16.16
C PRO A 810 14.64 -27.76 -17.02
N PHE A 811 13.92 -26.63 -16.96
CA PHE A 811 14.33 -25.41 -17.64
C PHE A 811 15.68 -24.91 -17.10
N GLN A 812 16.58 -24.51 -18.00
CA GLN A 812 17.91 -24.00 -17.68
C GLN A 812 18.27 -22.84 -18.62
N VAL A 813 18.96 -21.84 -18.07
CA VAL A 813 19.50 -20.71 -18.84
C VAL A 813 20.98 -20.95 -19.10
N PHE A 814 21.38 -20.93 -20.37
CA PHE A 814 22.77 -21.07 -20.80
C PHE A 814 23.44 -19.71 -20.89
N THR A 815 24.77 -19.69 -20.73
CA THR A 815 25.55 -18.45 -20.81
C THR A 815 26.71 -18.58 -21.80
N THR A 816 26.93 -17.51 -22.56
CA THR A 816 28.07 -17.37 -23.48
C THR A 816 28.58 -15.93 -23.44
N THR A 817 29.67 -15.64 -24.14
CA THR A 817 30.23 -14.28 -24.23
C THR A 817 30.59 -13.94 -25.67
N LEU A 818 30.00 -12.85 -26.16
CA LEU A 818 30.24 -12.27 -27.46
C LEU A 818 31.46 -11.33 -27.40
N ARG A 819 32.30 -11.46 -28.42
CA ARG A 819 33.48 -10.63 -28.66
C ARG A 819 33.14 -9.60 -29.73
N GLU A 820 33.92 -8.52 -29.78
CA GLU A 820 33.76 -7.50 -30.80
C GLU A 820 33.84 -8.11 -32.21
N GLY A 821 32.84 -7.82 -33.03
CA GLY A 821 32.70 -8.36 -34.40
C GLY A 821 32.02 -9.72 -34.50
N ASP A 822 31.61 -10.33 -33.38
CA ASP A 822 30.80 -11.55 -33.41
C ASP A 822 29.38 -11.27 -33.89
N VAL A 823 28.83 -12.20 -34.67
CA VAL A 823 27.46 -12.16 -35.16
C VAL A 823 26.74 -13.46 -34.78
N LEU A 824 25.63 -13.34 -34.06
CA LEU A 824 24.67 -14.43 -33.87
C LEU A 824 23.61 -14.36 -34.97
N ILE A 825 23.28 -15.52 -35.54
CA ILE A 825 22.21 -15.68 -36.52
C ILE A 825 21.26 -16.76 -36.02
N VAL A 826 20.02 -16.36 -35.76
CA VAL A 826 18.94 -17.23 -35.29
C VAL A 826 17.89 -17.27 -36.39
N GLY A 827 17.35 -18.44 -36.72
CA GLY A 827 16.31 -18.53 -37.75
C GLY A 827 15.39 -19.73 -37.60
N SER A 828 14.19 -19.61 -38.17
CA SER A 828 13.16 -20.66 -38.19
C SER A 828 13.49 -21.80 -39.15
N ASP A 829 12.63 -22.83 -39.14
CA ASP A 829 12.78 -24.08 -39.90
C ASP A 829 12.96 -23.81 -41.41
N GLY A 830 12.37 -22.72 -41.94
CA GLY A 830 12.52 -22.34 -43.35
C GLY A 830 13.95 -22.10 -43.83
N LYS A 831 14.92 -21.91 -42.91
CA LYS A 831 16.35 -21.80 -43.28
C LYS A 831 16.96 -23.13 -43.73
N ASP A 832 16.39 -24.26 -43.28
CA ASP A 832 16.85 -25.61 -43.57
C ASP A 832 15.89 -26.37 -44.51
N ASP A 833 14.59 -26.03 -44.50
CA ASP A 833 13.52 -26.63 -45.32
C ASP A 833 13.57 -26.18 -46.80
N LEU A 834 14.57 -26.66 -47.53
CA LEU A 834 14.82 -26.35 -48.92
C LEU A 834 14.50 -27.52 -49.85
N ASN A 835 13.76 -27.25 -50.93
CA ASN A 835 13.61 -28.17 -52.05
C ASN A 835 14.74 -27.94 -53.05
N LEU A 836 15.66 -28.90 -53.15
CA LEU A 836 16.86 -28.80 -54.00
C LEU A 836 16.58 -29.17 -55.47
N ALA A 837 15.39 -29.70 -55.79
CA ALA A 837 14.98 -30.09 -57.13
C ALA A 837 13.60 -29.52 -57.53
N PRO A 838 13.47 -28.19 -57.71
CA PRO A 838 12.23 -27.59 -58.15
C PRO A 838 11.86 -28.08 -59.57
N GLY A 839 10.67 -28.66 -59.73
CA GLY A 839 10.11 -29.07 -61.04
C GLY A 839 10.25 -30.55 -61.44
N LYS A 840 10.74 -31.45 -60.58
CA LYS A 840 10.62 -32.91 -60.77
C LYS A 840 9.48 -33.46 -59.89
N ASP A 841 8.84 -34.56 -60.32
CA ASP A 841 7.74 -35.20 -59.57
C ASP A 841 8.17 -35.70 -58.17
N THR A 842 9.47 -35.89 -57.93
CA THR A 842 10.04 -36.23 -56.62
C THR A 842 10.61 -34.99 -55.91
N ARG A 843 10.01 -34.64 -54.76
CA ARG A 843 10.52 -33.61 -53.83
C ARG A 843 11.82 -34.10 -53.18
N LEU A 844 12.93 -33.37 -53.35
CA LEU A 844 14.21 -33.68 -52.72
C LEU A 844 14.51 -32.59 -51.68
N ILE A 845 14.26 -32.91 -50.41
CA ILE A 845 14.41 -31.99 -49.27
C ILE A 845 15.86 -32.02 -48.79
N ASN A 846 16.38 -30.88 -48.35
CA ASN A 846 17.72 -30.79 -47.77
C ASN A 846 17.82 -31.59 -46.45
N GLU A 847 18.79 -32.50 -46.38
CA GLU A 847 19.15 -33.26 -45.16
C GLU A 847 20.55 -32.89 -44.62
N ASP A 848 21.28 -31.96 -45.28
CA ASP A 848 22.59 -31.49 -44.81
C ASP A 848 22.40 -30.39 -43.75
N GLU A 849 22.48 -30.76 -42.47
CA GLU A 849 22.43 -29.85 -41.32
C GLU A 849 23.56 -28.79 -41.36
N THR A 850 24.67 -29.06 -42.05
CA THR A 850 25.80 -28.10 -42.16
C THR A 850 25.65 -27.11 -43.31
N LEU A 851 24.62 -27.26 -44.17
CA LEU A 851 24.42 -26.41 -45.33
C LEU A 851 24.24 -24.95 -44.93
N PHE A 852 23.47 -24.68 -43.87
CA PHE A 852 23.23 -23.33 -43.38
C PHE A 852 24.52 -22.68 -42.83
N LEU A 853 25.40 -23.44 -42.17
CA LEU A 853 26.70 -22.93 -41.72
C LEU A 853 27.55 -22.44 -42.90
N LYS A 854 27.63 -23.23 -43.98
CA LYS A 854 28.35 -22.86 -45.22
C LYS A 854 27.76 -21.60 -45.87
N ILE A 855 26.43 -21.45 -45.83
CA ILE A 855 25.73 -20.27 -46.34
C ILE A 855 26.10 -19.03 -45.50
N VAL A 856 26.09 -19.13 -44.17
CA VAL A 856 26.48 -18.04 -43.26
C VAL A 856 27.93 -17.62 -43.48
N GLU A 857 28.86 -18.58 -43.65
CA GLU A 857 30.26 -18.30 -43.95
C GLU A 857 30.44 -17.59 -45.30
N THR A 858 29.75 -18.06 -46.33
CA THR A 858 29.80 -17.48 -47.68
C THR A 858 29.21 -16.07 -47.70
N GLY A 859 28.09 -15.86 -46.99
CA GLY A 859 27.44 -14.56 -46.82
C GLY A 859 28.10 -13.65 -45.79
N LYS A 860 29.21 -14.07 -45.18
CA LYS A 860 29.99 -13.33 -44.16
C LYS A 860 29.12 -12.79 -43.01
N GLY A 861 28.10 -13.53 -42.61
CA GLY A 861 27.16 -13.11 -41.57
C GLY A 861 26.25 -11.92 -41.94
N ASN A 862 26.14 -11.55 -43.22
CA ASN A 862 25.18 -10.54 -43.71
C ASN A 862 23.84 -11.20 -44.07
N ILE A 863 22.76 -10.70 -43.48
CA ILE A 863 21.43 -11.32 -43.55
C ILE A 863 20.83 -11.33 -44.97
N GLU A 864 21.05 -10.27 -45.76
CA GLU A 864 20.55 -10.14 -47.14
C GLU A 864 21.29 -11.09 -48.09
N GLN A 865 22.60 -11.24 -47.90
CA GLN A 865 23.40 -12.19 -48.68
C GLN A 865 23.03 -13.63 -48.35
N ILE A 866 22.77 -13.92 -47.07
CA ILE A 866 22.30 -15.23 -46.61
C ILE A 866 20.97 -15.59 -47.29
N GLU A 867 19.99 -14.69 -47.30
CA GLU A 867 18.71 -14.92 -47.98
C GLU A 867 18.91 -15.26 -49.47
N GLN A 868 19.71 -14.47 -50.18
CA GLN A 868 19.98 -14.69 -51.61
C GLN A 868 20.66 -16.04 -51.86
N LEU A 869 21.56 -16.46 -50.97
CA LEU A 869 22.25 -17.75 -51.06
C LEU A 869 21.30 -18.92 -50.76
N ILE A 870 20.40 -18.78 -49.79
CA ILE A 870 19.34 -19.76 -49.51
C ILE A 870 18.46 -19.94 -50.76
N CYS A 871 17.96 -18.83 -51.33
CA CYS A 871 17.11 -18.86 -52.53
C CYS A 871 17.82 -19.42 -53.77
N LYS A 872 19.16 -19.32 -53.84
CA LYS A 872 19.96 -19.92 -54.93
C LYS A 872 20.16 -21.43 -54.77
N LYS A 873 20.10 -21.94 -53.54
CA LYS A 873 20.34 -23.36 -53.24
C LYS A 873 19.10 -24.22 -53.42
N GLY A 874 17.92 -23.67 -53.14
CA GLY A 874 16.65 -24.36 -53.31
C GLY A 874 15.45 -23.45 -53.09
N GLU A 875 14.26 -23.98 -53.34
CA GLU A 875 12.99 -23.31 -53.06
C GLU A 875 12.61 -23.53 -51.58
N ILE A 876 12.30 -22.44 -50.86
CA ILE A 876 11.92 -22.47 -49.44
C ILE A 876 10.52 -23.06 -49.30
N ILE A 877 10.36 -24.06 -48.43
CA ILE A 877 9.11 -24.82 -48.26
C ILE A 877 8.29 -24.35 -47.04
N ASP A 878 8.90 -23.63 -46.09
CA ASP A 878 8.21 -23.08 -44.91
C ASP A 878 8.42 -21.57 -44.70
N ASP A 879 7.86 -21.01 -43.62
CA ASP A 879 8.11 -19.63 -43.21
C ASP A 879 9.61 -19.44 -42.90
N LEU A 880 10.21 -18.34 -43.39
CA LEU A 880 11.61 -18.02 -43.14
C LEU A 880 11.72 -16.75 -42.29
N SER A 881 12.36 -16.89 -41.14
CA SER A 881 12.80 -15.77 -40.32
C SER A 881 14.29 -15.87 -40.05
N LEU A 882 14.97 -14.73 -40.09
CA LEU A 882 16.34 -14.59 -39.66
C LEU A 882 16.45 -13.38 -38.73
N LEU A 883 17.11 -13.59 -37.60
CA LEU A 883 17.46 -12.58 -36.61
C LEU A 883 18.98 -12.53 -36.52
N ARG A 884 19.55 -11.39 -36.93
CA ARG A 884 20.98 -11.11 -36.84
C ARG A 884 21.26 -10.22 -35.65
N ILE A 885 22.18 -10.62 -34.78
CA ILE A 885 22.63 -9.86 -33.61
C ILE A 885 24.14 -9.68 -33.69
N GLU A 886 24.62 -8.45 -33.79
CA GLU A 886 26.04 -8.11 -33.89
C GLU A 886 26.51 -7.31 -32.68
N TYR A 887 27.67 -7.67 -32.13
CA TYR A 887 28.30 -6.96 -31.01
C TYR A 887 29.47 -6.09 -31.49
N THR A 888 29.37 -4.77 -31.32
CA THR A 888 30.36 -3.79 -31.81
C THR A 888 30.73 -2.78 -30.71
N ILE A 889 32.02 -2.44 -30.61
CA ILE A 889 32.49 -1.37 -29.71
C ILE A 889 32.70 -0.10 -30.57
N PRO A 890 32.06 1.05 -30.25
CA PRO A 890 32.25 2.25 -31.04
C PRO A 890 33.71 2.72 -30.98
N LYS A 891 34.39 2.77 -32.13
CA LYS A 891 35.64 3.52 -32.26
C LYS A 891 35.31 5.01 -32.15
N LEU A 892 35.80 5.65 -31.08
CA LEU A 892 35.76 7.10 -30.95
C LEU A 892 36.65 7.69 -32.06
N ASN A 893 36.06 8.24 -33.12
CA ASN A 893 36.75 9.15 -34.04
C ASN A 893 35.78 10.15 -34.66
N SER A 894 36.33 11.35 -34.79
CA SER A 894 35.77 12.65 -35.14
C SER A 894 35.25 12.75 -36.58
N GLU A 895 34.26 13.64 -36.74
CA GLU A 895 33.94 14.46 -37.92
C GLU A 895 34.11 13.87 -39.34
N LYS A 896 32.97 13.57 -39.97
CA LYS A 896 32.54 13.78 -41.38
C LYS A 896 31.39 12.79 -41.63
N GLY A 897 30.21 13.17 -42.09
CA GLY A 897 29.95 14.02 -43.24
C GLY A 897 29.46 13.14 -44.41
N CYS A 898 28.13 13.01 -44.52
CA CYS A 898 27.34 12.78 -45.73
C CYS A 898 27.45 11.47 -46.57
N LEU A 899 26.25 10.95 -46.87
CA LEU A 899 25.79 10.25 -48.08
C LEU A 899 26.27 8.80 -48.35
N LYS A 900 25.28 7.89 -48.39
CA LYS A 900 24.93 7.15 -49.62
C LYS A 900 23.44 6.77 -49.64
N THR A 901 22.90 6.87 -50.85
CA THR A 901 21.52 7.03 -51.28
C THR A 901 20.94 5.74 -51.87
N GLU A 902 19.62 5.56 -51.65
CA GLU A 902 18.56 5.04 -52.56
C GLU A 902 18.62 3.60 -53.12
N SER A 903 17.50 2.89 -53.35
CA SER A 903 16.14 3.23 -53.88
C SER A 903 15.19 2.00 -53.70
N LYS A 904 13.85 1.96 -53.81
CA LYS A 904 12.74 2.78 -54.37
C LYS A 904 11.43 2.18 -53.78
N GLU A 905 10.44 2.97 -53.34
CA GLU A 905 9.26 3.31 -54.15
C GLU A 905 8.80 4.77 -53.89
N ILE A 906 8.42 5.43 -54.98
CA ILE A 906 8.12 6.86 -55.06
C ILE A 906 6.70 7.09 -54.58
N SER A 907 6.58 7.78 -53.44
CA SER A 907 5.36 8.42 -52.98
C SER A 907 5.49 9.93 -53.25
N ASP A 908 4.51 10.52 -53.97
CA ASP A 908 4.50 11.91 -54.46
C ASP A 908 4.88 12.99 -53.40
N TRP A 909 4.68 12.72 -52.11
CA TRP A 909 4.99 13.70 -51.07
C TRP A 909 6.49 13.89 -50.84
N ASN A 910 7.35 12.91 -51.13
CA ASN A 910 8.81 13.03 -50.93
C ASN A 910 9.42 14.06 -51.88
N VAL A 911 8.89 14.18 -53.10
CA VAL A 911 9.33 15.18 -54.09
C VAL A 911 8.98 16.58 -53.58
N SER A 912 7.73 16.81 -53.19
CA SER A 912 7.29 18.12 -52.66
C SER A 912 7.96 18.46 -51.32
N TYR A 913 8.19 17.48 -50.44
CA TYR A 913 8.93 17.68 -49.19
C TYR A 913 10.41 18.04 -49.42
N SER A 914 11.07 17.37 -50.37
CA SER A 914 12.47 17.69 -50.72
C SER A 914 12.58 19.06 -51.39
N HIS A 915 11.60 19.45 -52.20
CA HIS A 915 11.52 20.78 -52.81
C HIS A 915 11.30 21.88 -51.76
N ALA A 916 10.38 21.70 -50.82
CA ALA A 916 10.20 22.62 -49.69
C ALA A 916 11.48 22.77 -48.83
N CYS A 917 12.23 21.68 -48.62
CA CYS A 917 13.55 21.74 -47.96
C CYS A 917 14.57 22.56 -48.77
N GLN A 918 14.53 22.48 -50.10
CA GLN A 918 15.42 23.21 -51.00
C GLN A 918 15.06 24.70 -51.04
N LEU A 919 13.77 25.05 -51.11
CA LEU A 919 13.27 26.43 -50.99
C LEU A 919 13.74 27.07 -49.68
N TYR A 920 13.63 26.34 -48.56
CA TYR A 920 14.15 26.81 -47.28
C TYR A 920 15.66 27.05 -47.29
N ARG A 921 16.46 26.14 -47.89
CA ARG A 921 17.92 26.31 -48.04
C ARG A 921 18.30 27.50 -48.92
N ASN A 922 17.47 27.80 -49.92
CA ASN A 922 17.66 28.95 -50.81
C ASN A 922 17.22 30.28 -50.17
N GLY A 923 16.69 30.26 -48.94
CA GLY A 923 16.24 31.45 -48.21
C GLY A 923 14.77 31.83 -48.43
N ASN A 924 14.03 31.09 -49.26
CA ASN A 924 12.62 31.34 -49.57
C ASN A 924 11.72 30.70 -48.50
N LEU A 925 11.67 31.31 -47.31
CA LEU A 925 10.94 30.77 -46.15
C LEU A 925 9.42 30.63 -46.37
N LYS A 926 8.77 31.63 -46.99
CA LYS A 926 7.31 31.63 -47.18
C LYS A 926 6.84 30.59 -48.18
N GLU A 927 7.52 30.48 -49.32
CA GLU A 927 7.21 29.48 -50.35
C GLU A 927 7.37 28.06 -49.78
N ALA A 928 8.40 27.84 -48.93
CA ALA A 928 8.57 26.56 -48.24
C ALA A 928 7.44 26.26 -47.26
N ILE A 929 6.90 27.25 -46.55
CA ILE A 929 5.75 27.09 -45.64
C ILE A 929 4.48 26.79 -46.42
N ASP A 930 4.22 27.50 -47.52
CA ASP A 930 3.03 27.30 -48.35
C ASP A 930 3.01 25.88 -48.94
N GLU A 931 4.13 25.41 -49.47
CA GLU A 931 4.26 24.05 -50.00
C GLU A 931 4.12 22.99 -48.90
N LEU A 932 4.70 23.21 -47.71
CA LEU A 932 4.50 22.31 -46.57
C LEU A 932 3.07 22.33 -46.03
N THR A 933 2.35 23.44 -46.17
CA THR A 933 0.95 23.56 -45.74
C THR A 933 0.03 22.78 -46.69
N ASP A 934 0.25 22.89 -48.00
CA ASP A 934 -0.43 22.05 -48.99
C ASP A 934 -0.10 20.56 -48.75
N LEU A 935 1.17 20.25 -48.51
CA LEU A 935 1.61 18.88 -48.20
C LEU A 935 0.97 18.34 -46.92
N TYR A 936 0.84 19.18 -45.89
CA TYR A 936 0.20 18.84 -44.63
C TYR A 936 -1.30 18.58 -44.82
N SER A 937 -1.99 19.32 -45.69
CA SER A 937 -3.40 19.05 -46.01
C SER A 937 -3.63 17.67 -46.64
N LYS A 938 -2.66 17.20 -47.42
CA LYS A 938 -2.68 15.89 -48.11
C LYS A 938 -2.13 14.75 -47.26
N THR A 939 -1.22 15.06 -46.32
CA THR A 939 -0.53 14.08 -45.47
C THR A 939 -0.50 14.52 -43.99
N PRO A 940 -1.66 14.69 -43.33
CA PRO A 940 -1.76 15.30 -42.01
C PRO A 940 -1.11 14.50 -40.87
N GLU A 941 -0.76 13.23 -41.11
CA GLU A 941 -0.11 12.34 -40.14
C GLU A 941 1.41 12.22 -40.34
N ASN A 942 1.97 12.83 -41.40
CA ASN A 942 3.38 12.69 -41.72
C ASN A 942 4.26 13.53 -40.78
N SER A 943 4.85 12.87 -39.79
CA SER A 943 5.68 13.50 -38.76
C SER A 943 6.84 14.35 -39.30
N LYS A 944 7.40 14.06 -40.49
CA LYS A 944 8.47 14.88 -41.08
C LYS A 944 7.94 16.24 -41.57
N VAL A 945 6.76 16.23 -42.18
CA VAL A 945 6.07 17.42 -42.70
C VAL A 945 5.61 18.30 -41.54
N ILE A 946 4.91 17.72 -40.55
CA ILE A 946 4.42 18.42 -39.35
C ILE A 946 5.58 19.09 -38.61
N ARG A 947 6.69 18.36 -38.42
CA ARG A 947 7.88 18.87 -37.73
C ARG A 947 8.50 20.06 -38.46
N LEU A 948 8.72 19.94 -39.76
CA LEU A 948 9.35 21.00 -40.54
C LEU A 948 8.44 22.23 -40.63
N LEU A 949 7.15 22.03 -40.87
CA LEU A 949 6.15 23.11 -40.90
C LEU A 949 6.11 23.86 -39.56
N GLY A 950 6.01 23.15 -38.43
CA GLY A 950 5.99 23.78 -37.10
C GLY A 950 7.24 24.62 -36.80
N LEU A 951 8.43 24.15 -37.21
CA LEU A 951 9.67 24.91 -37.06
C LEU A 951 9.76 26.12 -38.00
N LEU A 952 9.34 25.98 -39.26
CA LEU A 952 9.38 27.08 -40.21
C LEU A 952 8.35 28.15 -39.85
N SER A 953 7.14 27.78 -39.43
CA SER A 953 6.14 28.71 -38.89
C SER A 953 6.68 29.47 -37.66
N PHE A 954 7.40 28.78 -36.76
CA PHE A 954 8.05 29.45 -35.63
C PHE A 954 9.11 30.47 -36.09
N LYS A 955 9.91 30.12 -37.10
CA LYS A 955 10.94 31.02 -37.68
C LYS A 955 10.32 32.21 -38.42
N ASP A 956 9.19 32.01 -39.09
CA ASP A 956 8.42 33.07 -39.75
C ASP A 956 7.66 33.96 -38.76
N LYS A 957 7.70 33.62 -37.46
CA LYS A 957 6.99 34.29 -36.35
C LYS A 957 5.46 34.15 -36.42
N ASP A 958 4.95 33.22 -37.21
CA ASP A 958 3.57 32.76 -37.12
C ASP A 958 3.43 31.81 -35.93
N TYR A 959 3.37 32.40 -34.73
CA TYR A 959 3.27 31.64 -33.49
C TYR A 959 1.94 30.91 -33.35
N VAL A 960 0.88 31.33 -34.04
CA VAL A 960 -0.43 30.67 -33.99
C VAL A 960 -0.33 29.30 -34.66
N THR A 961 0.13 29.28 -35.90
CA THR A 961 0.34 28.04 -36.66
C THR A 961 1.43 27.19 -36.01
N ALA A 962 2.51 27.81 -35.50
CA ALA A 962 3.56 27.08 -34.79
C ALA A 962 3.02 26.36 -33.56
N VAL A 963 2.18 26.99 -32.73
CA VAL A 963 1.59 26.33 -31.54
C VAL A 963 0.64 25.22 -31.95
N GLU A 964 -0.20 25.41 -32.97
CA GLU A 964 -1.11 24.36 -33.42
C GLU A 964 -0.35 23.13 -33.94
N ILE A 965 0.58 23.35 -34.86
CA ILE A 965 1.33 22.28 -35.54
C ILE A 965 2.34 21.62 -34.59
N LEU A 966 3.09 22.37 -33.80
CA LEU A 966 3.99 21.80 -32.78
C LEU A 966 3.19 21.11 -31.67
N GLY A 967 2.02 21.62 -31.29
CA GLY A 967 1.14 20.95 -30.32
C GLY A 967 0.63 19.60 -30.82
N LYS A 968 0.27 19.50 -32.12
CA LYS A 968 -0.06 18.21 -32.76
C LYS A 968 1.17 17.30 -32.83
N TYR A 969 2.33 17.84 -33.20
CA TYR A 969 3.59 17.08 -33.25
C TYR A 969 3.96 16.47 -31.89
N LEU A 970 3.88 17.28 -30.83
CA LEU A 970 4.22 16.88 -29.46
C LEU A 970 3.23 15.88 -28.85
N LYS A 971 1.98 15.84 -29.34
CA LYS A 971 1.00 14.78 -29.00
C LYS A 971 1.35 13.44 -29.66
N LEU A 972 1.92 13.48 -30.86
CA LEU A 972 2.31 12.28 -31.63
C LEU A 972 3.70 11.75 -31.20
N ASN A 973 4.60 12.64 -30.80
CA ASN A 973 5.97 12.32 -30.41
C ASN A 973 6.35 13.12 -29.15
N SER A 974 6.11 12.56 -27.97
CA SER A 974 6.25 13.29 -26.68
C SER A 974 7.69 13.45 -26.17
N GLU A 975 8.68 12.76 -26.76
CA GLU A 975 10.02 12.54 -26.19
C GLU A 975 11.14 13.49 -26.71
N LEU A 976 10.82 14.63 -27.34
CA LEU A 976 11.84 15.54 -27.90
C LEU A 976 11.86 16.93 -27.21
N SER A 977 12.73 17.09 -26.21
CA SER A 977 12.98 18.34 -25.43
C SER A 977 13.13 19.61 -26.28
N GLU A 978 13.77 19.55 -27.44
CA GLU A 978 14.02 20.75 -28.27
C GLU A 978 12.73 21.40 -28.79
N TYR A 979 11.68 20.63 -29.06
CA TYR A 979 10.42 21.15 -29.60
C TYR A 979 9.51 21.71 -28.51
N TRP A 980 9.56 21.14 -27.30
CA TRP A 980 8.92 21.72 -26.12
C TRP A 980 9.44 23.13 -25.83
N TYR A 981 10.72 23.40 -26.08
CA TYR A 981 11.31 24.73 -25.96
C TYR A 981 10.74 25.73 -26.99
N TYR A 982 10.68 25.36 -28.27
CA TYR A 982 10.05 26.21 -29.30
C TYR A 982 8.55 26.43 -29.04
N PHE A 983 7.86 25.39 -28.60
CA PHE A 983 6.44 25.46 -28.21
C PHE A 983 6.23 26.40 -27.01
N SER A 984 7.11 26.34 -26.00
CA SER A 984 7.07 27.27 -24.86
C SER A 984 7.23 28.72 -25.30
N ILE A 985 8.22 29.02 -26.16
CA ILE A 985 8.45 30.38 -26.65
C ILE A 985 7.27 30.86 -27.50
N ALA A 986 6.72 30.01 -28.36
CA ALA A 986 5.58 30.37 -29.18
C ALA A 986 4.36 30.74 -28.31
N ASN A 987 4.05 29.92 -27.31
CA ASN A 987 2.98 30.20 -26.34
C ASN A 987 3.25 31.47 -25.51
N LYS A 988 4.50 31.70 -25.10
CA LYS A 988 4.90 32.95 -24.43
C LYS A 988 4.63 34.17 -25.30
N ARG A 989 4.91 34.11 -26.60
CA ARG A 989 4.67 35.20 -27.56
C ARG A 989 3.18 35.44 -27.80
N LEU A 990 2.36 34.40 -27.70
CA LEU A 990 0.89 34.49 -27.73
C LEU A 990 0.26 34.92 -26.40
N GLY A 991 1.05 35.14 -25.34
CA GLY A 991 0.54 35.48 -24.00
C GLY A 991 -0.07 34.30 -23.22
N ARG A 992 0.07 33.06 -23.73
CA ARG A 992 -0.39 31.83 -23.08
C ARG A 992 0.64 31.34 -22.07
N PHE A 993 0.78 32.09 -20.97
CA PHE A 993 1.86 31.89 -20.02
C PHE A 993 1.81 30.54 -19.28
N SER A 994 0.63 30.02 -18.94
CA SER A 994 0.47 28.72 -18.25
C SER A 994 0.98 27.55 -19.10
N GLU A 995 0.59 27.51 -20.37
CA GLU A 995 1.03 26.52 -21.35
C GLU A 995 2.53 26.65 -21.64
N ALA A 996 3.03 27.89 -21.70
CA ALA A 996 4.46 28.17 -21.86
C ALA A 996 5.29 27.69 -20.67
N ILE A 997 4.81 27.90 -19.43
CA ILE A 997 5.48 27.43 -18.20
C ILE A 997 5.50 25.91 -18.18
N SER A 998 4.35 25.25 -18.37
CA SER A 998 4.29 23.78 -18.37
C SER A 998 5.22 23.17 -19.42
N ALA A 999 5.28 23.75 -20.62
CA ALA A 999 6.21 23.32 -21.65
C ALA A 999 7.68 23.54 -21.26
N SER A 1000 8.02 24.67 -20.63
CA SER A 1000 9.39 25.00 -20.21
C SER A 1000 9.85 24.18 -19.00
N GLU A 1001 8.94 23.83 -18.09
CA GLU A 1001 9.19 22.91 -16.96
C GLU A 1001 9.49 21.49 -17.46
N LYS A 1002 8.78 21.00 -18.49
CA LYS A 1002 9.11 19.72 -19.14
C LYS A 1002 10.53 19.72 -19.70
N VAL A 1003 10.93 20.80 -20.40
CA VAL A 1003 12.32 20.94 -20.88
C VAL A 1003 13.31 21.02 -19.73
N ALA A 1004 12.96 21.67 -18.61
CA ALA A 1004 13.84 21.75 -17.45
C ALA A 1004 13.97 20.42 -16.69
N ALA A 1005 12.97 19.54 -16.76
CA ALA A 1005 13.03 18.19 -16.21
C ALA A 1005 13.92 17.26 -17.06
N GLU A 1006 13.82 17.34 -18.39
CA GLU A 1006 14.64 16.55 -19.32
C GLU A 1006 16.08 17.09 -19.46
N GLN A 1007 16.25 18.40 -19.43
CA GLN A 1007 17.54 19.09 -19.59
C GLN A 1007 17.74 20.15 -18.48
N PRO A 1008 18.11 19.71 -17.26
CA PRO A 1008 18.22 20.58 -16.08
C PRO A 1008 19.22 21.74 -16.23
N ASP A 1009 20.19 21.59 -17.13
CA ASP A 1009 21.30 22.52 -17.36
C ASP A 1009 21.14 23.34 -18.66
N ASN A 1010 20.00 23.25 -19.35
CA ASN A 1010 19.75 24.05 -20.55
C ASN A 1010 19.50 25.52 -20.16
N THR A 1011 20.57 26.32 -20.20
CA THR A 1011 20.56 27.73 -19.80
C THR A 1011 19.57 28.57 -20.60
N ASN A 1012 19.37 28.30 -21.90
CA ASN A 1012 18.40 29.01 -22.73
C ASN A 1012 16.95 28.77 -22.26
N ASN A 1013 16.63 27.52 -21.93
CA ASN A 1013 15.31 27.18 -21.37
C ASN A 1013 15.12 27.76 -19.97
N LEU A 1014 16.12 27.67 -19.10
CA LEU A 1014 16.05 28.24 -17.75
C LEU A 1014 15.85 29.77 -17.78
N VAL A 1015 16.52 30.48 -18.70
CA VAL A 1015 16.27 31.91 -18.94
C VAL A 1015 14.81 32.16 -19.34
N ASN A 1016 14.27 31.33 -20.24
CA ASN A 1016 12.87 31.44 -20.66
C ASN A 1016 11.89 31.17 -19.50
N LEU A 1017 12.13 30.14 -18.69
CA LEU A 1017 11.33 29.77 -17.52
C LEU A 1017 11.36 30.84 -16.43
N SER A 1018 12.54 31.35 -16.09
CA SER A 1018 12.70 32.45 -15.13
C SER A 1018 11.94 33.70 -15.57
N ASP A 1019 12.02 34.04 -16.86
CA ASP A 1019 11.27 35.17 -17.40
C ASP A 1019 9.76 34.93 -17.45
N LEU A 1020 9.31 33.68 -17.68
CA LEU A 1020 7.89 33.31 -17.60
C LEU A 1020 7.32 33.47 -16.19
N TYR A 1021 8.02 32.99 -15.16
CA TYR A 1021 7.63 33.23 -13.76
C TYR A 1021 7.63 34.72 -13.42
N ARG A 1022 8.60 35.49 -13.91
CA ARG A 1022 8.63 36.96 -13.75
C ARG A 1022 7.39 37.61 -14.38
N LEU A 1023 6.99 37.18 -15.57
CA LEU A 1023 5.81 37.68 -16.29
C LEU A 1023 4.50 37.33 -15.58
N GLN A 1024 4.40 36.16 -14.94
CA GLN A 1024 3.27 35.79 -14.08
C GLN A 1024 3.33 36.38 -12.66
N CYS A 1025 4.31 37.24 -12.37
CA CYS A 1025 4.53 37.85 -11.05
C CYS A 1025 4.92 36.86 -9.93
N GLU A 1026 5.39 35.67 -10.27
CA GLU A 1026 5.99 34.69 -9.35
C GLU A 1026 7.48 35.01 -9.12
N TYR A 1027 7.75 36.17 -8.51
CA TYR A 1027 9.11 36.72 -8.40
C TYR A 1027 10.09 35.84 -7.59
N VAL A 1028 9.59 35.05 -6.63
CA VAL A 1028 10.42 34.17 -5.80
C VAL A 1028 10.99 33.04 -6.65
N ARG A 1029 10.13 32.29 -7.35
CA ARG A 1029 10.55 31.22 -8.27
C ARG A 1029 11.38 31.76 -9.43
N ALA A 1030 11.00 32.91 -9.97
CA ALA A 1030 11.79 33.57 -11.02
C ALA A 1030 13.24 33.85 -10.56
N LYS A 1031 13.41 34.31 -9.32
CA LYS A 1031 14.72 34.57 -8.70
C LYS A 1031 15.51 33.28 -8.46
N GLU A 1032 14.86 32.23 -7.97
CA GLU A 1032 15.48 30.91 -7.76
C GLU A 1032 16.04 30.34 -9.06
N ILE A 1033 15.24 30.33 -10.13
CA ILE A 1033 15.70 29.86 -11.44
C ILE A 1033 16.80 30.76 -12.00
N ALA A 1034 16.70 32.08 -11.83
CA ALA A 1034 17.73 33.01 -12.29
C ALA A 1034 19.08 32.81 -11.59
N ASN A 1035 19.07 32.50 -10.30
CA ASN A 1035 20.29 32.16 -9.54
C ASN A 1035 20.88 30.84 -10.04
N LYS A 1036 20.04 29.81 -10.28
CA LYS A 1036 20.48 28.54 -10.85
C LYS A 1036 21.20 28.71 -12.19
N ILE A 1037 20.77 29.67 -13.02
CA ILE A 1037 21.47 30.00 -14.28
C ILE A 1037 22.86 30.58 -14.01
N LEU A 1038 23.01 31.42 -12.98
CA LEU A 1038 24.30 32.03 -12.63
C LEU A 1038 25.26 31.05 -11.96
N ASP A 1039 24.75 29.99 -11.33
CA ASP A 1039 25.59 28.90 -10.81
C ASP A 1039 26.24 28.11 -11.95
N VAL A 1040 25.54 27.95 -13.08
CA VAL A 1040 26.04 27.24 -14.28
C VAL A 1040 26.84 28.17 -15.21
N ASP A 1041 26.37 29.41 -15.42
CA ASP A 1041 27.01 30.44 -16.24
C ASP A 1041 27.02 31.80 -15.49
N PRO A 1042 28.08 32.08 -14.70
CA PRO A 1042 28.20 33.31 -13.93
C PRO A 1042 28.24 34.60 -14.76
N GLN A 1043 28.49 34.50 -16.07
CA GLN A 1043 28.52 35.65 -16.98
C GLN A 1043 27.21 35.86 -17.76
N ASN A 1044 26.18 35.05 -17.50
CA ASN A 1044 24.93 35.11 -18.24
C ASN A 1044 24.24 36.48 -18.13
N LYS A 1045 24.26 37.26 -19.21
CA LYS A 1045 23.70 38.63 -19.24
C LYS A 1045 22.19 38.66 -19.04
N ASN A 1046 21.47 37.62 -19.49
CA ASN A 1046 20.01 37.57 -19.42
C ASN A 1046 19.53 37.30 -17.99
N ALA A 1047 20.16 36.36 -17.28
CA ALA A 1047 19.85 36.10 -15.87
C ALA A 1047 20.10 37.33 -14.98
N LYS A 1048 21.24 38.01 -15.15
CA LYS A 1048 21.54 39.27 -14.44
C LYS A 1048 20.50 40.36 -14.71
N LYS A 1049 20.04 40.47 -15.96
CA LYS A 1049 18.99 41.42 -16.35
C LYS A 1049 17.66 41.09 -15.66
N ILE A 1050 17.25 39.82 -15.67
CA ILE A 1050 16.01 39.36 -15.02
C ILE A 1050 16.05 39.63 -13.51
N LEU A 1051 17.16 39.33 -12.83
CA LEU A 1051 17.33 39.62 -11.40
C LEU A 1051 17.22 41.12 -11.10
N LYS A 1052 17.88 41.97 -11.89
CA LYS A 1052 17.80 43.43 -11.74
C LYS A 1052 16.36 43.96 -11.94
N GLU A 1053 15.62 43.41 -12.90
CA GLU A 1053 14.21 43.77 -13.11
C GLU A 1053 13.31 43.31 -11.95
N ILE A 1054 13.56 42.13 -11.39
CA ILE A 1054 12.85 41.61 -10.21
C ILE A 1054 13.14 42.50 -8.98
N GLU A 1055 14.41 42.84 -8.74
CA GLU A 1055 14.82 43.70 -7.61
C GLU A 1055 14.23 45.11 -7.70
N ASN A 1056 14.19 45.69 -8.91
CA ASN A 1056 13.54 46.98 -9.13
C ASN A 1056 12.03 46.93 -8.84
N LYS A 1057 11.34 45.85 -9.22
CA LYS A 1057 9.90 45.68 -8.93
C LYS A 1057 9.61 45.41 -7.46
N ILE A 1058 10.46 44.67 -6.76
CA ILE A 1058 10.33 44.43 -5.30
C ILE A 1058 10.58 45.74 -4.53
N ARG A 1059 11.54 46.58 -4.95
CA ARG A 1059 11.76 47.91 -4.34
C ARG A 1059 10.57 48.85 -4.49
N VAL A 1060 9.88 48.84 -5.63
CA VAL A 1060 8.68 49.68 -5.85
C VAL A 1060 7.50 49.25 -4.97
N LYS A 1061 7.39 47.94 -4.63
CA LYS A 1061 6.33 47.42 -3.75
C LYS A 1061 6.57 47.69 -2.25
N ASN A 1062 7.82 47.95 -1.85
CA ASN A 1062 8.22 48.23 -0.46
C ASN A 1062 8.42 49.72 -0.18
N SER A 1063 7.96 50.62 -1.05
CA SER A 1063 7.87 52.05 -0.75
C SER A 1063 6.56 52.31 0.02
N PRO A 1064 6.60 52.96 1.20
CA PRO A 1064 5.40 53.19 1.99
C PRO A 1064 4.46 54.14 1.24
N LEU A 1065 3.19 53.73 1.12
CA LEU A 1065 2.10 54.64 0.76
C LEU A 1065 2.07 55.81 1.76
N VAL A 1066 2.18 57.01 1.20
CA VAL A 1066 1.53 58.23 1.72
C VAL A 1066 0.05 58.15 1.39
#